data_AF-A0A9E3AGZ2-F1
#
_entry.id   AF-A0A9E3AGZ2-F1
#
_cell.length_a   1.000
_cell.length_b   1.000
_cell.length_c   1.000
_cell.angle_alpha   90.00
_cell.angle_beta   90.00
_cell.angle_gamma   90.00
#
_symmetry.space_group_name_H-M   'P 1'
#
loop_
_entity.id
_entity.type
_entity.pdbx_description
1 polymer ?
#
loop_
_entity_poly.entity_id
_entity_poly.type
_entity_poly.pdbx_seq_one_letter_code
_entity_poly.pdbx_strand_id
1 'polypeptide(L)'
;GHLRDLTFQGARRRFPDGVPTEIVKTIRKELQIIRRVRYAPYFLTVHDIVAWARKPGREILCQGRGSAANSVVCYCLGITSVDPRSQDVLFERFISRERSEPPDIDVDFEHERREEVIQYVYQRYGRHRAAICATVIHYRPRSAIRDVGKALGLTEDVTGALARTVWGSYGAKVEDGHVDRTGLQRQDPRLRRALELTAELIKFPRHLSQHVGGFVLTEGPLVETVPIGNAAMDERTFIEWDKDDIDELGIMKVDVLALGMLTAIRKAFDLIARHHGKTVDLFNIPQGEAAVYDMLCEADTLGVFQVESRAQMSMLPRLRPREFYDLVVQVAIVRPGPIQGNMVHPYLSRRAERRAAEAESRPFKIDFPKPTKGPPDELENVLGKTLGVPLFQEQAMRIAMEAANFTGDEANGLRRAMATFRHMGTIHTYEEMLVGRMVERGYDPEFAQNCFNQIKGFGDYGFPESHAAAFAQLVYVSAWIKRFYPDVFAAALLNSQPMGFYAPAQIVRDARRHGVVVRHPDVNASDWDCTLEEAVALNSSPVGGGGPRSGGGGLAGEASCDEAPSGASRQLPQRGSNGAITPCALRLGLRQVDGFRKDWALAMTAAREDGPFVSLDDLRARAGLPAAALDLLAAADALDSLALERRPGLWAARGLPRASPAPLFAAMGLEEADGPPPALPASPLSA
;
A
#
# COMPACT_ATOMS: atom_id res chain seq x y z
N GLY A 1 -36.81 -5.88 0.57
CA GLY A 1 -36.03 -7.12 0.39
C GLY A 1 -34.63 -6.74 0.79
N HIS A 2 -34.07 -7.38 1.82
CA HIS A 2 -33.10 -6.73 2.72
C HIS A 2 -31.96 -5.97 2.03
N LEU A 3 -31.33 -6.55 1.00
CA LEU A 3 -30.29 -5.88 0.20
C LEU A 3 -30.74 -4.52 -0.36
N ARG A 4 -31.93 -4.45 -0.97
CA ARG A 4 -32.50 -3.20 -1.50
C ARG A 4 -32.63 -2.15 -0.40
N ASP A 5 -33.08 -2.55 0.78
CA ASP A 5 -33.36 -1.64 1.88
C ASP A 5 -32.05 -1.02 2.40
N LEU A 6 -31.01 -1.84 2.53
CA LEU A 6 -29.65 -1.38 2.86
C LEU A 6 -29.04 -0.50 1.77
N THR A 7 -29.19 -0.85 0.49
CA THR A 7 -28.68 -0.05 -0.62
C THR A 7 -29.27 1.36 -0.62
N PHE A 8 -30.59 1.51 -0.47
CA PHE A 8 -31.21 2.84 -0.46
C PHE A 8 -30.91 3.62 0.83
N GLN A 9 -30.73 2.95 1.98
CA GLN A 9 -30.25 3.62 3.19
C GLN A 9 -28.83 4.16 3.00
N GLY A 10 -27.94 3.36 2.41
CA GLY A 10 -26.58 3.75 2.07
C GLY A 10 -26.54 4.89 1.05
N ALA A 11 -27.37 4.84 0.01
CA ALA A 11 -27.47 5.89 -1.00
C ALA A 11 -27.82 7.25 -0.39
N ARG A 12 -28.75 7.30 0.58
CA ARG A 12 -29.09 8.55 1.29
C ARG A 12 -27.92 9.10 2.12
N ARG A 13 -27.08 8.24 2.68
CA ARG A 13 -25.87 8.67 3.41
C ARG A 13 -24.78 9.18 2.46
N ARG A 14 -24.66 8.58 1.27
CA ARG A 14 -23.65 8.96 0.26
C ARG A 14 -24.02 10.22 -0.51
N PHE A 15 -25.31 10.47 -0.70
CA PHE A 15 -25.84 11.63 -1.40
C PHE A 15 -26.75 12.44 -0.45
N PRO A 16 -26.17 13.23 0.47
CA PRO A 16 -26.93 13.98 1.48
C PRO A 16 -27.89 15.01 0.83
N ASP A 17 -27.51 15.57 -0.31
CA ASP A 17 -28.32 16.53 -1.08
C ASP A 17 -29.40 15.87 -1.95
N GLY A 18 -29.57 14.55 -1.82
CA GLY A 18 -30.53 13.75 -2.59
C GLY A 18 -29.85 12.85 -3.63
N VAL A 19 -30.39 11.64 -3.78
CA VAL A 19 -29.85 10.64 -4.72
C VAL A 19 -30.25 11.02 -6.16
N PRO A 20 -29.29 11.25 -7.08
CA PRO A 20 -29.62 11.61 -8.46
C PRO A 20 -30.48 10.56 -9.17
N THR A 21 -31.38 11.01 -10.05
CA THR A 21 -32.33 10.12 -10.76
C THR A 21 -31.62 9.03 -11.57
N GLU A 22 -30.50 9.35 -12.21
CA GLU A 22 -29.70 8.39 -12.96
C GLU A 22 -29.09 7.31 -12.04
N ILE A 23 -28.59 7.69 -10.87
CA ILE A 23 -28.10 6.76 -9.85
C ILE A 23 -29.21 5.82 -9.37
N VAL A 24 -30.43 6.35 -9.16
CA VAL A 24 -31.59 5.53 -8.78
C VAL A 24 -31.96 4.52 -9.87
N LYS A 25 -31.90 4.91 -11.16
CA LYS A 25 -32.13 3.99 -12.28
C LYS A 25 -31.08 2.88 -12.29
N THR A 26 -29.80 3.23 -12.13
CA THR A 26 -28.70 2.26 -12.08
C THR A 26 -28.85 1.30 -10.91
N ILE A 27 -29.12 1.78 -9.70
CA ILE A 27 -29.39 0.94 -8.52
C ILE A 27 -30.49 -0.09 -8.80
N ARG A 28 -31.60 0.34 -9.44
CA ARG A 28 -32.71 -0.58 -9.77
C ARG A 28 -32.29 -1.63 -10.80
N LYS A 29 -31.53 -1.24 -11.83
CA LYS A 29 -30.99 -2.16 -12.84
C LYS A 29 -30.07 -3.20 -12.19
N GLU A 30 -29.10 -2.77 -11.38
CA GLU A 30 -28.18 -3.66 -10.67
C GLU A 30 -28.91 -4.63 -9.74
N LEU A 31 -29.83 -4.14 -8.89
CA LEU A 31 -30.61 -4.99 -7.98
C LEU A 31 -31.46 -6.02 -8.72
N GLN A 32 -31.99 -5.69 -9.90
CA GLN A 32 -32.74 -6.63 -10.72
C GLN A 32 -31.85 -7.76 -11.25
N ILE A 33 -30.64 -7.42 -11.70
CA ILE A 33 -29.66 -8.41 -12.17
C ILE A 33 -29.23 -9.30 -10.99
N ILE A 34 -28.83 -8.71 -9.86
CA ILE A 34 -28.43 -9.44 -8.63
C ILE A 34 -29.50 -10.43 -8.19
N ARG A 35 -30.78 -10.02 -8.24
CA ARG A 35 -31.91 -10.88 -7.90
C ARG A 35 -32.05 -12.06 -8.87
N ARG A 36 -31.84 -11.84 -10.16
CA ARG A 36 -31.94 -12.90 -11.20
C ARG A 36 -30.85 -13.95 -11.04
N VAL A 37 -29.61 -13.53 -10.78
CA VAL A 37 -28.46 -14.44 -10.57
C VAL A 37 -28.34 -14.96 -9.13
N ARG A 38 -29.26 -14.57 -8.23
CA ARG A 38 -29.32 -14.98 -6.82
C ARG A 38 -28.08 -14.64 -5.97
N TYR A 39 -27.34 -13.59 -6.31
CA TYR A 39 -26.16 -13.16 -5.52
C TYR A 39 -26.45 -12.25 -4.34
N ALA A 40 -27.72 -12.06 -3.95
CA ALA A 40 -28.03 -11.22 -2.79
C ALA A 40 -27.30 -11.64 -1.49
N PRO A 41 -27.16 -12.95 -1.15
CA PRO A 41 -26.39 -13.36 0.02
C PRO A 41 -24.92 -12.93 -0.03
N TYR A 42 -24.31 -13.00 -1.21
CA TYR A 42 -22.91 -12.60 -1.41
C TYR A 42 -22.65 -11.13 -1.04
N PHE A 43 -23.47 -10.22 -1.57
CA PHE A 43 -23.38 -8.79 -1.24
C PHE A 43 -23.64 -8.52 0.25
N LEU A 44 -24.57 -9.27 0.85
CA LEU A 44 -24.90 -9.13 2.27
C LEU A 44 -23.75 -9.62 3.16
N THR A 45 -23.09 -10.72 2.81
CA THR A 45 -21.91 -11.23 3.53
C THR A 45 -20.75 -10.23 3.50
N VAL A 46 -20.43 -9.68 2.31
CA VAL A 46 -19.36 -8.68 2.21
C VAL A 46 -19.75 -7.39 2.94
N HIS A 47 -21.00 -6.95 2.82
CA HIS A 47 -21.50 -5.79 3.55
C HIS A 47 -21.42 -6.00 5.07
N ASP A 48 -21.76 -7.19 5.58
CA ASP A 48 -21.68 -7.53 7.00
C ASP A 48 -20.25 -7.40 7.54
N ILE A 49 -19.26 -7.95 6.82
CA ILE A 49 -17.83 -7.83 7.17
C ILE A 49 -17.37 -6.36 7.15
N VAL A 50 -17.71 -5.62 6.08
CA VAL A 50 -17.33 -4.20 5.95
C VAL A 50 -18.02 -3.33 7.01
N ALA A 51 -19.29 -3.58 7.31
CA ALA A 51 -20.05 -2.85 8.32
C ALA A 51 -19.52 -3.13 9.73
N TRP A 52 -19.11 -4.37 10.01
CA TRP A 52 -18.46 -4.74 11.25
C TRP A 52 -17.12 -4.01 11.43
N ALA A 53 -16.28 -4.00 10.39
CA ALA A 53 -14.97 -3.36 10.41
C ALA A 53 -15.07 -1.84 10.69
N ARG A 54 -16.09 -1.19 10.13
CA ARG A 54 -16.33 0.26 10.25
C ARG A 54 -17.17 0.68 11.46
N LYS A 55 -17.58 -0.25 12.32
CA LYS A 55 -18.38 0.09 13.50
C LYS A 55 -17.60 1.06 14.41
N PRO A 56 -18.25 2.07 15.02
CA PRO A 56 -17.60 2.95 15.98
C PRO A 56 -16.86 2.18 17.08
N GLY A 57 -15.66 2.64 17.42
CA GLY A 57 -14.72 1.97 18.34
C GLY A 57 -13.78 0.96 17.67
N ARG A 58 -14.01 0.58 16.41
CA ARG A 58 -13.03 -0.17 15.59
C ARG A 58 -12.46 0.70 14.49
N GLU A 59 -13.31 1.21 13.61
CA GLU A 59 -12.91 2.11 12.51
C GLU A 59 -11.77 1.54 11.64
N ILE A 60 -11.78 0.23 11.37
CA ILE A 60 -10.79 -0.40 10.49
C ILE A 60 -11.03 0.12 9.07
N LEU A 61 -10.00 0.73 8.48
CA LEU A 61 -10.06 1.20 7.10
C LEU A 61 -10.14 0.01 6.15
N CYS A 62 -11.08 0.11 5.22
CA CYS A 62 -11.24 -0.88 4.17
C CYS A 62 -11.70 -0.26 2.86
N GLN A 63 -11.27 -0.86 1.75
CA GLN A 63 -11.60 -0.42 0.41
C GLN A 63 -11.82 -1.62 -0.51
N GLY A 64 -13.02 -1.70 -1.10
CA GLY A 64 -13.30 -2.62 -2.19
C GLY A 64 -12.61 -2.19 -3.48
N ARG A 65 -12.07 -3.15 -4.23
CA ARG A 65 -11.41 -2.93 -5.51
C ARG A 65 -11.87 -3.93 -6.57
N GLY A 66 -11.23 -3.91 -7.74
CA GLY A 66 -11.59 -4.80 -8.85
C GLY A 66 -12.95 -4.43 -9.45
N SER A 67 -13.68 -5.44 -9.88
CA SER A 67 -14.99 -5.28 -10.52
C SER A 67 -16.06 -4.71 -9.57
N ALA A 68 -15.88 -4.80 -8.25
CA ALA A 68 -16.78 -4.21 -7.27
C ALA A 68 -16.89 -2.68 -7.41
N ALA A 69 -15.84 -2.01 -7.90
CA ALA A 69 -15.88 -0.56 -8.15
C ALA A 69 -16.81 -0.17 -9.30
N ASN A 70 -17.22 -1.11 -10.15
CA ASN A 70 -18.23 -0.89 -11.20
C ASN A 70 -19.69 -1.03 -10.70
N SER A 71 -19.92 -1.20 -9.39
CA SER A 71 -21.26 -1.34 -8.84
C SER A 71 -21.64 -0.16 -7.94
N VAL A 72 -22.73 0.51 -8.31
CA VAL A 72 -23.36 1.54 -7.48
C VAL A 72 -23.93 0.93 -6.20
N VAL A 73 -24.40 -0.32 -6.25
CA VAL A 73 -24.83 -1.06 -5.06
C VAL A 73 -23.66 -1.24 -4.07
N CYS A 74 -22.48 -1.66 -4.53
CA CYS A 74 -21.28 -1.77 -3.68
C CYS A 74 -20.88 -0.43 -3.07
N TYR A 75 -20.92 0.66 -3.85
CA TYR A 75 -20.68 2.01 -3.36
C TYR A 75 -21.66 2.40 -2.23
N CYS A 76 -22.96 2.19 -2.46
CA CYS A 76 -24.00 2.50 -1.47
C CYS A 76 -23.83 1.67 -0.19
N LEU A 77 -23.46 0.39 -0.29
CA LEU A 77 -23.24 -0.50 0.85
C LEU A 77 -22.00 -0.18 1.67
N GLY A 78 -21.17 0.78 1.25
CA GLY A 78 -19.91 1.07 1.95
C GLY A 78 -18.71 0.30 1.40
N ILE A 79 -18.93 -0.72 0.57
CA ILE A 79 -17.86 -1.64 0.11
C ILE A 79 -16.79 -0.86 -0.66
N THR A 80 -17.19 0.02 -1.59
CA THR A 80 -16.26 0.86 -2.35
C THR A 80 -16.36 2.34 -1.98
N SER A 81 -15.26 3.07 -2.18
CA SER A 81 -15.16 4.52 -1.93
C SER A 81 -15.14 5.37 -3.21
N VAL A 82 -14.97 4.75 -4.38
CA VAL A 82 -14.94 5.43 -5.68
C VAL A 82 -16.34 5.90 -6.06
N ASP A 83 -16.51 7.19 -6.35
CA ASP A 83 -17.76 7.74 -6.83
C ASP A 83 -18.10 7.16 -8.22
N PRO A 84 -19.26 6.51 -8.41
CA PRO A 84 -19.62 5.95 -9.71
C PRO A 84 -19.76 7.01 -10.82
N ARG A 85 -19.87 8.30 -10.48
CA ARG A 85 -19.95 9.40 -11.46
C ARG A 85 -18.60 9.73 -12.11
N SER A 86 -17.47 9.33 -11.50
CA SER A 86 -16.13 9.66 -12.02
C SER A 86 -15.63 8.68 -13.08
N GLN A 87 -16.38 7.63 -13.41
CA GLN A 87 -15.97 6.55 -14.32
C GLN A 87 -17.16 6.01 -15.11
N ASP A 88 -16.90 5.32 -16.23
CA ASP A 88 -17.97 4.61 -16.95
C ASP A 88 -18.18 3.24 -16.31
N VAL A 89 -19.18 3.15 -15.43
CA VAL A 89 -19.49 1.89 -14.72
C VAL A 89 -20.04 0.83 -15.68
N LEU A 90 -19.21 -0.17 -16.00
CA LEU A 90 -19.63 -1.33 -16.79
C LEU A 90 -20.07 -2.47 -15.87
N PHE A 91 -21.30 -2.41 -15.34
CA PHE A 91 -21.82 -3.38 -14.38
C PHE A 91 -21.85 -4.82 -14.94
N GLU A 92 -22.06 -4.98 -16.25
CA GLU A 92 -22.07 -6.28 -16.94
C GLU A 92 -20.72 -7.02 -16.84
N ARG A 93 -19.61 -6.30 -16.56
CA ARG A 93 -18.31 -6.92 -16.23
C ARG A 93 -18.29 -7.52 -14.83
N PHE A 94 -19.03 -6.94 -13.91
CA PHE A 94 -19.11 -7.41 -12.53
C PHE A 94 -20.06 -8.59 -12.40
N ILE A 95 -21.25 -8.49 -13.00
CA ILE A 95 -22.24 -9.58 -13.06
C ILE A 95 -22.84 -9.61 -14.46
N SER A 96 -22.56 -10.68 -15.21
CA SER A 96 -23.23 -10.96 -16.49
C SER A 96 -24.24 -12.09 -16.33
N ARG A 97 -25.32 -12.02 -17.11
CA ARG A 97 -26.36 -13.05 -17.18
C ARG A 97 -25.89 -14.33 -17.88
N GLU A 98 -24.93 -14.20 -18.78
CA GLU A 98 -24.38 -15.28 -19.62
C GLU A 98 -23.16 -15.94 -18.95
N ARG A 99 -22.67 -15.34 -17.86
CA ARG A 99 -21.60 -15.89 -17.03
C ARG A 99 -22.19 -16.69 -15.89
N SER A 100 -21.83 -17.97 -15.80
CA SER A 100 -21.96 -18.76 -14.56
C SER A 100 -20.74 -18.57 -13.64
N GLU A 101 -19.91 -17.55 -13.87
CA GLU A 101 -18.76 -17.22 -13.01
C GLU A 101 -19.22 -16.35 -11.82
N PRO A 102 -18.82 -16.67 -10.58
CA PRO A 102 -19.18 -15.87 -9.41
C PRO A 102 -18.52 -14.48 -9.42
N PRO A 103 -19.21 -13.41 -8.97
CA PRO A 103 -18.62 -12.09 -8.84
C PRO A 103 -17.55 -12.11 -7.75
N ASP A 104 -16.37 -11.58 -8.04
CA ASP A 104 -15.28 -11.45 -7.07
C ASP A 104 -15.30 -10.02 -6.47
N ILE A 105 -15.73 -9.89 -5.21
CA ILE A 105 -15.63 -8.64 -4.46
C ILE A 105 -14.41 -8.71 -3.54
N ASP A 106 -13.29 -8.20 -4.04
CA ASP A 106 -12.07 -8.04 -3.27
C ASP A 106 -12.19 -6.83 -2.33
N VAL A 107 -11.96 -7.04 -1.03
CA VAL A 107 -11.87 -5.96 -0.05
C VAL A 107 -10.51 -5.94 0.62
N ASP A 108 -9.80 -4.82 0.48
CA ASP A 108 -8.57 -4.54 1.21
C ASP A 108 -8.90 -3.98 2.59
N PHE A 109 -8.26 -4.53 3.61
CA PHE A 109 -8.27 -4.04 4.99
C PHE A 109 -6.87 -3.58 5.40
N GLU A 110 -6.78 -2.86 6.53
CA GLU A 110 -5.50 -2.57 7.17
C GLU A 110 -4.68 -3.83 7.41
N HIS A 111 -3.40 -3.82 7.04
CA HIS A 111 -2.52 -4.98 7.20
C HIS A 111 -2.39 -5.42 8.67
N GLU A 112 -2.23 -4.48 9.59
CA GLU A 112 -2.01 -4.77 11.02
C GLU A 112 -3.26 -5.29 11.73
N ARG A 113 -4.45 -4.99 11.20
CA ARG A 113 -5.75 -5.30 11.83
C ARG A 113 -6.56 -6.33 11.05
N ARG A 114 -5.99 -6.89 9.99
CA ARG A 114 -6.60 -7.93 9.17
C ARG A 114 -6.99 -9.16 10.00
N GLU A 115 -6.19 -9.52 11.00
CA GLU A 115 -6.49 -10.68 11.84
C GLU A 115 -7.80 -10.51 12.62
N GLU A 116 -8.12 -9.29 13.08
CA GLU A 116 -9.41 -9.01 13.73
C GLU A 116 -10.60 -9.33 12.80
N VAL A 117 -10.46 -9.02 11.50
CA VAL A 117 -11.49 -9.29 10.48
C VAL A 117 -11.61 -10.78 10.21
N ILE A 118 -10.48 -11.50 10.13
CA ILE A 118 -10.45 -12.96 9.98
C ILE A 118 -11.20 -13.63 11.13
N GLN A 119 -10.88 -13.24 12.37
CA GLN A 119 -11.50 -13.80 13.56
C GLN A 119 -13.00 -13.49 13.60
N TYR A 120 -13.42 -12.31 13.14
CA TYR A 120 -14.83 -12.00 12.99
C TYR A 120 -15.55 -12.97 12.04
N VAL A 121 -14.96 -13.29 10.88
CA VAL A 121 -15.56 -14.25 9.92
C VAL A 121 -15.76 -15.61 10.59
N TYR A 122 -14.76 -16.11 11.32
CA TYR A 122 -14.90 -17.37 12.07
C TYR A 122 -15.96 -17.31 13.18
N GLN A 123 -16.04 -16.21 13.93
CA GLN A 123 -17.05 -16.03 14.97
C GLN A 123 -18.46 -15.94 14.39
N ARG A 124 -18.60 -15.27 13.24
CA ARG A 124 -19.89 -14.99 12.60
C ARG A 124 -20.50 -16.21 11.92
N TYR A 125 -19.68 -17.00 11.24
CA TYR A 125 -20.10 -18.15 10.41
C TYR A 125 -19.73 -19.51 11.01
N GLY A 126 -18.81 -19.54 11.98
CA GLY A 126 -18.31 -20.74 12.63
C GLY A 126 -17.14 -21.38 11.87
N ARG A 127 -16.12 -21.82 12.59
CA ARG A 127 -14.94 -22.56 12.05
C ARG A 127 -15.29 -23.86 11.32
N HIS A 128 -16.50 -24.38 11.53
CA HIS A 128 -17.02 -25.56 10.84
C HIS A 128 -17.62 -25.25 9.46
N ARG A 129 -17.88 -23.96 9.12
CA ARG A 129 -18.42 -23.51 7.83
C ARG A 129 -17.55 -22.48 7.11
N ALA A 130 -16.55 -21.95 7.81
CA ALA A 130 -15.58 -21.00 7.31
C ALA A 130 -14.17 -21.56 7.47
N ALA A 131 -13.35 -21.44 6.43
CA ALA A 131 -11.94 -21.79 6.46
C ALA A 131 -11.16 -21.03 5.39
N ILE A 132 -9.85 -20.96 5.55
CA ILE A 132 -8.95 -20.30 4.60
C ILE A 132 -8.50 -21.30 3.54
N CYS A 133 -8.45 -20.88 2.27
CA CYS A 133 -7.93 -21.73 1.20
C CYS A 133 -6.43 -22.04 1.41
N ALA A 134 -5.97 -23.17 0.88
CA ALA A 134 -4.54 -23.41 0.74
C ALA A 134 -3.94 -22.57 -0.39
N THR A 135 -2.62 -22.58 -0.45
CA THR A 135 -1.83 -22.15 -1.60
C THR A 135 -0.75 -23.18 -1.82
N VAL A 136 -0.76 -23.83 -2.98
CA VAL A 136 0.25 -24.83 -3.33
C VAL A 136 1.54 -24.12 -3.73
N ILE A 137 2.55 -24.19 -2.86
CA ILE A 137 3.86 -23.60 -3.15
C ILE A 137 4.64 -24.57 -4.01
N HIS A 138 4.96 -24.15 -5.23
CA HIS A 138 5.75 -24.93 -6.18
C HIS A 138 7.22 -24.51 -6.14
N TYR A 139 8.11 -25.45 -6.45
CA TYR A 139 9.52 -25.16 -6.63
C TYR A 139 9.74 -24.15 -7.76
N ARG A 140 10.36 -23.02 -7.40
CA ARG A 140 10.85 -22.00 -8.35
C ARG A 140 12.36 -22.20 -8.54
N PRO A 141 12.95 -21.68 -9.63
CA PRO A 141 14.36 -21.94 -9.94
C PRO A 141 15.33 -21.66 -8.77
N ARG A 142 15.13 -20.57 -8.03
CA ARG A 142 15.97 -20.20 -6.87
C ARG A 142 15.82 -21.13 -5.67
N SER A 143 14.60 -21.56 -5.34
CA SER A 143 14.38 -22.49 -4.23
C SER A 143 14.81 -23.90 -4.60
N ALA A 144 14.55 -24.32 -5.84
CA ALA A 144 14.95 -25.62 -6.36
C ALA A 144 16.47 -25.81 -6.31
N ILE A 145 17.27 -24.86 -6.82
CA ILE A 145 18.73 -25.00 -6.82
C ILE A 145 19.33 -25.00 -5.40
N ARG A 146 18.71 -24.29 -4.46
CA ARG A 146 19.13 -24.30 -3.05
C ARG A 146 18.87 -25.63 -2.39
N ASP A 147 17.65 -26.16 -2.51
CA ASP A 147 17.26 -27.40 -1.85
C ASP A 147 17.97 -28.62 -2.49
N VAL A 148 18.07 -28.66 -3.83
CA VAL A 148 18.82 -29.70 -4.56
C VAL A 148 20.31 -29.61 -4.28
N GLY A 149 20.88 -28.41 -4.31
CA GLY A 149 22.30 -28.20 -4.04
C GLY A 149 22.67 -28.62 -2.62
N LYS A 150 21.86 -28.26 -1.63
CA LYS A 150 22.02 -28.71 -0.24
C LYS A 150 21.97 -30.23 -0.14
N ALA A 151 21.01 -30.88 -0.80
CA ALA A 151 20.87 -32.35 -0.80
C ALA A 151 22.10 -33.05 -1.44
N LEU A 152 22.75 -32.42 -2.41
CA LEU A 152 23.98 -32.91 -3.05
C LEU A 152 25.27 -32.51 -2.31
N GLY A 153 25.16 -31.82 -1.17
CA GLY A 153 26.29 -31.42 -0.33
C GLY A 153 27.02 -30.16 -0.80
N LEU A 154 26.38 -29.31 -1.60
CA LEU A 154 26.91 -27.97 -1.94
C LEU A 154 26.75 -27.02 -0.74
N THR A 155 27.72 -26.13 -0.54
CA THR A 155 27.69 -25.14 0.53
C THR A 155 26.65 -24.03 0.26
N GLU A 156 26.27 -23.30 1.31
CA GLU A 156 25.34 -22.17 1.20
C GLU A 156 25.88 -21.07 0.29
N ASP A 157 27.19 -20.83 0.29
CA ASP A 157 27.83 -19.85 -0.60
C ASP A 157 27.68 -20.22 -2.08
N VAL A 158 27.88 -21.50 -2.41
CA VAL A 158 27.77 -22.03 -3.77
C VAL A 158 26.31 -22.00 -4.24
N THR A 159 25.39 -22.53 -3.44
CA THR A 159 23.96 -22.52 -3.77
C THR A 159 23.40 -21.10 -3.80
N GLY A 160 23.88 -20.20 -2.94
CA GLY A 160 23.58 -18.78 -2.94
C GLY A 160 24.08 -18.08 -4.21
N ALA A 161 25.30 -18.38 -4.66
CA ALA A 161 25.84 -17.86 -5.91
C ALA A 161 25.04 -18.33 -7.13
N LEU A 162 24.73 -19.62 -7.21
CA LEU A 162 23.90 -20.20 -8.27
C LEU A 162 22.47 -19.61 -8.27
N ALA A 163 21.86 -19.44 -7.10
CA ALA A 163 20.52 -18.83 -7.01
C ALA A 163 20.49 -17.35 -7.46
N ARG A 164 21.61 -16.62 -7.31
CA ARG A 164 21.72 -15.22 -7.77
C ARG A 164 21.87 -15.09 -9.28
N THR A 165 22.48 -16.07 -9.94
CA THR A 165 22.68 -16.04 -11.39
C THR A 165 21.43 -16.41 -12.18
N VAL A 166 20.45 -17.08 -11.55
CA VAL A 166 19.14 -17.30 -12.17
C VAL A 166 18.31 -16.01 -12.17
N TRP A 167 18.24 -15.36 -13.33
CA TRP A 167 17.38 -14.23 -13.61
C TRP A 167 16.05 -14.70 -14.25
N GLY A 168 14.94 -14.35 -13.60
CA GLY A 168 13.58 -14.62 -14.10
C GLY A 168 12.78 -15.63 -13.26
N SER A 169 11.55 -15.27 -12.91
CA SER A 169 10.63 -16.07 -12.06
C SER A 169 10.02 -17.29 -12.79
N TYR A 170 10.29 -17.44 -14.09
CA TYR A 170 9.58 -18.34 -15.01
C TYR A 170 10.48 -19.15 -15.96
N GLY A 171 11.79 -19.21 -15.71
CA GLY A 171 12.68 -20.06 -16.50
C GLY A 171 12.37 -21.53 -16.28
N ALA A 172 12.14 -22.29 -17.35
CA ALA A 172 11.94 -23.74 -17.31
C ALA A 172 13.27 -24.51 -17.12
N LYS A 173 14.41 -23.82 -17.26
CA LYS A 173 15.77 -24.36 -17.09
C LYS A 173 16.68 -23.27 -16.53
N VAL A 174 17.73 -23.68 -15.82
CA VAL A 174 18.87 -22.80 -15.51
C VAL A 174 19.75 -22.77 -16.76
N GLU A 175 19.81 -21.64 -17.45
CA GLU A 175 20.62 -21.51 -18.67
C GLU A 175 22.12 -21.66 -18.36
N ASP A 176 22.84 -22.38 -19.23
CA ASP A 176 24.26 -22.72 -19.03
C ASP A 176 25.12 -21.46 -18.80
N GLY A 177 24.83 -20.36 -19.49
CA GLY A 177 25.52 -19.06 -19.39
C GLY A 177 25.57 -18.47 -17.97
N HIS A 178 24.64 -18.85 -17.10
CA HIS A 178 24.57 -18.37 -15.72
C HIS A 178 25.57 -19.03 -14.78
N VAL A 179 26.07 -20.22 -15.13
CA VAL A 179 27.03 -20.98 -14.31
C VAL A 179 28.44 -20.41 -14.45
N ASP A 180 28.85 -19.99 -15.64
CA ASP A 180 30.20 -19.42 -15.88
C ASP A 180 30.47 -18.15 -15.05
N ARG A 181 29.41 -17.37 -14.79
CA ARG A 181 29.48 -16.13 -14.01
C ARG A 181 29.75 -16.34 -12.52
N THR A 182 29.64 -17.58 -12.02
CA THR A 182 29.91 -17.91 -10.62
C THR A 182 31.36 -18.32 -10.36
N GLY A 183 32.18 -18.44 -11.41
CA GLY A 183 33.54 -18.99 -11.30
C GLY A 183 33.59 -20.50 -11.02
N LEU A 184 32.44 -21.19 -11.07
CA LEU A 184 32.34 -22.63 -10.88
C LEU A 184 32.62 -23.38 -12.19
N GLN A 185 33.31 -24.51 -12.09
CA GLN A 185 33.58 -25.35 -13.26
C GLN A 185 32.33 -26.13 -13.66
N ARG A 186 31.79 -25.84 -14.84
CA ARG A 186 30.65 -26.56 -15.43
C ARG A 186 30.85 -28.07 -15.56
N GLN A 187 32.10 -28.52 -15.67
CA GLN A 187 32.44 -29.94 -15.82
C GLN A 187 32.39 -30.70 -14.50
N ASP A 188 32.20 -30.04 -13.35
CA ASP A 188 32.01 -30.72 -12.09
C ASP A 188 30.75 -31.62 -12.17
N PRO A 189 30.91 -32.95 -12.04
CA PRO A 189 29.79 -33.89 -12.13
C PRO A 189 28.68 -33.61 -11.11
N ARG A 190 29.03 -33.08 -9.92
CA ARG A 190 28.05 -32.73 -8.88
C ARG A 190 27.22 -31.53 -9.27
N LEU A 191 27.85 -30.50 -9.83
CA LEU A 191 27.17 -29.30 -10.29
C LEU A 191 26.24 -29.61 -11.46
N ARG A 192 26.70 -30.41 -12.43
CA ARG A 192 25.85 -30.85 -13.55
C ARG A 192 24.62 -31.61 -13.05
N ARG A 193 24.81 -32.57 -12.14
CA ARG A 193 23.70 -33.31 -11.52
C ARG A 193 22.74 -32.39 -10.76
N ALA A 194 23.26 -31.38 -10.06
CA ALA A 194 22.44 -30.40 -9.36
C ALA A 194 21.55 -29.60 -10.32
N LEU A 195 22.07 -29.20 -11.48
CA LEU A 195 21.33 -28.45 -12.49
C LEU A 195 20.27 -29.32 -13.18
N GLU A 196 20.60 -30.56 -13.51
CA GLU A 196 19.67 -31.55 -14.09
C GLU A 196 18.48 -31.80 -13.15
N LEU A 197 18.76 -32.14 -11.88
CA LEU A 197 17.71 -32.36 -10.87
C LEU A 197 16.92 -31.08 -10.55
N THR A 198 17.56 -29.92 -10.57
CA THR A 198 16.87 -28.63 -10.40
C THR A 198 15.86 -28.41 -11.52
N ALA A 199 16.21 -28.73 -12.76
CA ALA A 199 15.31 -28.58 -13.92
C ALA A 199 14.09 -29.50 -13.81
N GLU A 200 14.28 -30.74 -13.35
CA GLU A 200 13.18 -31.68 -13.11
C GLU A 200 12.25 -31.23 -11.96
N LEU A 201 12.81 -30.60 -10.93
CA LEU A 201 12.06 -30.21 -9.74
C LEU A 201 11.25 -28.91 -9.94
N ILE A 202 11.59 -28.06 -10.91
CA ILE A 202 10.87 -26.81 -11.17
C ILE A 202 9.39 -27.12 -11.49
N LYS A 203 8.48 -26.36 -10.87
CA LYS A 203 7.01 -26.55 -10.87
C LYS A 203 6.51 -27.76 -10.09
N PHE A 204 7.36 -28.58 -9.48
CA PHE A 204 6.88 -29.63 -8.58
C PHE A 204 6.30 -29.00 -7.30
N PRO A 205 5.19 -29.50 -6.74
CA PRO A 205 4.65 -29.00 -5.47
C PRO A 205 5.64 -29.29 -4.33
N ARG A 206 5.91 -28.28 -3.50
CA ARG A 206 6.85 -28.36 -2.37
C ARG A 206 6.13 -28.55 -1.04
N HIS A 207 5.11 -27.75 -0.78
CA HIS A 207 4.29 -27.80 0.44
C HIS A 207 3.02 -26.96 0.27
N LEU A 208 2.03 -27.22 1.10
CA LEU A 208 0.87 -26.35 1.26
C LEU A 208 1.23 -25.18 2.17
N SER A 209 0.82 -23.98 1.75
CA SER A 209 0.80 -22.78 2.57
C SER A 209 -0.64 -22.31 2.71
N GLN A 210 -0.88 -21.31 3.55
CA GLN A 210 -2.20 -20.70 3.71
C GLN A 210 -2.35 -19.53 2.75
N HIS A 211 -3.52 -19.41 2.12
CA HIS A 211 -3.82 -18.25 1.29
C HIS A 211 -3.80 -16.98 2.13
N VAL A 212 -3.29 -15.90 1.53
CA VAL A 212 -3.14 -14.59 2.16
C VAL A 212 -4.47 -13.84 2.35
N GLY A 213 -5.63 -14.47 2.13
CA GLY A 213 -6.89 -13.72 2.02
C GLY A 213 -8.17 -14.50 1.74
N GLY A 214 -8.10 -15.56 0.93
CA GLY A 214 -9.28 -16.28 0.47
C GLY A 214 -9.91 -17.12 1.56
N PHE A 215 -11.15 -16.79 1.89
CA PHE A 215 -12.03 -17.60 2.72
C PHE A 215 -13.00 -18.37 1.85
N VAL A 216 -13.30 -19.58 2.27
CA VAL A 216 -14.42 -20.38 1.78
C VAL A 216 -15.53 -20.33 2.82
N LEU A 217 -16.76 -20.13 2.36
CA LEU A 217 -17.95 -20.14 3.19
C LEU A 217 -18.97 -21.13 2.63
N THR A 218 -19.44 -22.06 3.47
CA THR A 218 -20.44 -23.07 3.10
C THR A 218 -21.70 -22.97 3.97
N GLU A 219 -22.82 -23.48 3.44
CA GLU A 219 -24.06 -23.60 4.21
C GLU A 219 -23.99 -24.74 5.23
N GLY A 220 -23.48 -25.91 4.81
CA GLY A 220 -23.23 -27.08 5.66
C GLY A 220 -21.81 -27.13 6.23
N PRO A 221 -21.51 -28.10 7.10
CA PRO A 221 -20.16 -28.31 7.62
C PRO A 221 -19.12 -28.59 6.51
N LEU A 222 -18.01 -27.85 6.52
CA LEU A 222 -16.92 -28.00 5.55
C LEU A 222 -16.32 -29.41 5.53
N VAL A 223 -16.31 -30.10 6.68
CA VAL A 223 -15.80 -31.48 6.81
C VAL A 223 -16.55 -32.52 5.98
N GLU A 224 -17.78 -32.20 5.53
CA GLU A 224 -18.53 -33.05 4.60
C GLU A 224 -18.02 -32.93 3.16
N THR A 225 -17.20 -31.92 2.87
CA THR A 225 -16.71 -31.59 1.52
C THR A 225 -15.19 -31.72 1.41
N VAL A 226 -14.43 -31.22 2.39
CA VAL A 226 -12.96 -31.16 2.36
C VAL A 226 -12.37 -31.31 3.77
N PRO A 227 -11.21 -31.98 3.94
CA PRO A 227 -10.48 -31.99 5.21
C PRO A 227 -10.14 -30.58 5.69
N ILE A 228 -10.23 -30.36 7.01
CA ILE A 228 -9.91 -29.09 7.65
C ILE A 228 -8.69 -29.28 8.54
N GLY A 229 -7.64 -28.47 8.31
CA GLY A 229 -6.46 -28.39 9.15
C GLY A 229 -6.50 -27.19 10.10
N ASN A 230 -5.88 -27.33 11.26
CA ASN A 230 -5.60 -26.19 12.14
C ASN A 230 -4.36 -25.43 11.63
N ALA A 231 -4.48 -24.11 11.55
CA ALA A 231 -3.35 -23.25 11.26
C ALA A 231 -2.41 -23.12 12.48
N ALA A 232 -1.19 -22.64 12.25
CA ALA A 232 -0.25 -22.33 13.34
C ALA A 232 -0.70 -21.16 14.22
N MET A 233 -1.57 -20.28 13.71
CA MET A 233 -2.20 -19.23 14.50
C MET A 233 -3.41 -19.79 15.23
N ASP A 234 -3.58 -19.39 16.48
CA ASP A 234 -4.70 -19.83 17.30
C ASP A 234 -6.04 -19.54 16.65
N GLU A 235 -6.98 -20.47 16.83
CA GLU A 235 -8.37 -20.36 16.37
C GLU A 235 -8.56 -20.18 14.85
N ARG A 236 -7.55 -20.56 14.05
CA ARG A 236 -7.62 -20.46 12.58
C ARG A 236 -7.61 -21.85 11.92
N THR A 237 -8.43 -22.01 10.88
CA THR A 237 -8.58 -23.25 10.11
C THR A 237 -8.38 -23.03 8.62
N PHE A 238 -7.79 -24.02 7.94
CA PHE A 238 -7.61 -23.98 6.49
C PHE A 238 -8.04 -25.30 5.86
N ILE A 239 -8.32 -25.27 4.56
CA ILE A 239 -8.63 -26.44 3.73
C ILE A 239 -7.49 -26.73 2.77
N GLU A 240 -7.41 -27.94 2.24
CA GLU A 240 -6.31 -28.37 1.35
C GLU A 240 -6.41 -27.83 -0.08
N TRP A 241 -7.59 -27.36 -0.48
CA TRP A 241 -7.87 -26.82 -1.81
C TRP A 241 -7.41 -25.38 -1.96
N ASP A 242 -6.89 -25.06 -3.14
CA ASP A 242 -6.47 -23.71 -3.48
C ASP A 242 -7.59 -22.89 -4.14
N LYS A 243 -7.26 -21.69 -4.63
CA LYS A 243 -8.26 -20.79 -5.24
C LYS A 243 -8.88 -21.38 -6.50
N ASP A 244 -8.09 -22.08 -7.32
CA ASP A 244 -8.54 -22.59 -8.61
C ASP A 244 -9.49 -23.79 -8.39
N ASP A 245 -9.17 -24.65 -7.41
CA ASP A 245 -10.06 -25.75 -6.98
C ASP A 245 -11.43 -25.23 -6.51
N ILE A 246 -11.42 -24.17 -5.70
CA ILE A 246 -12.64 -23.57 -5.13
C ILE A 246 -13.51 -22.91 -6.20
N ASP A 247 -12.88 -22.25 -7.16
CA ASP A 247 -13.57 -21.63 -8.29
C ASP A 247 -14.22 -22.69 -9.20
N GLU A 248 -13.54 -23.81 -9.47
CA GLU A 248 -14.08 -24.93 -10.26
C GLU A 248 -15.28 -25.59 -9.57
N LEU A 249 -15.22 -25.73 -8.24
CA LEU A 249 -16.32 -26.30 -7.44
C LEU A 249 -17.49 -25.33 -7.23
N GLY A 250 -17.35 -24.06 -7.63
CA GLY A 250 -18.38 -23.04 -7.47
C GLY A 250 -18.71 -22.71 -6.01
N ILE A 251 -17.77 -22.93 -5.10
CA ILE A 251 -17.97 -22.62 -3.68
C ILE A 251 -17.80 -21.12 -3.44
N MET A 252 -18.61 -20.54 -2.57
CA MET A 252 -18.54 -19.13 -2.25
C MET A 252 -17.20 -18.77 -1.60
N LYS A 253 -16.47 -17.86 -2.25
CA LYS A 253 -15.22 -17.29 -1.75
C LYS A 253 -15.37 -15.85 -1.30
N VAL A 254 -14.69 -15.46 -0.24
CA VAL A 254 -14.59 -14.06 0.22
C VAL A 254 -13.14 -13.71 0.49
N ASP A 255 -12.62 -12.72 -0.21
CA ASP A 255 -11.24 -12.30 -0.09
C ASP A 255 -11.09 -11.19 0.97
N VAL A 256 -10.48 -11.54 2.12
CA VAL A 256 -10.10 -10.61 3.18
C VAL A 256 -8.64 -10.25 3.00
N LEU A 257 -8.36 -9.20 2.23
CA LEU A 257 -7.00 -8.83 1.83
C LEU A 257 -6.40 -7.77 2.75
N ALA A 258 -5.08 -7.64 2.72
CA ALA A 258 -4.34 -6.68 3.53
C ALA A 258 -3.58 -5.71 2.64
N LEU A 259 -3.70 -4.42 2.94
CA LEU A 259 -2.95 -3.36 2.28
C LEU A 259 -2.23 -2.49 3.32
N GLY A 260 -0.89 -2.50 3.28
CA GLY A 260 -0.06 -1.73 4.22
C GLY A 260 -0.30 -0.22 4.16
N MET A 261 -0.63 0.31 2.98
CA MET A 261 -0.96 1.73 2.83
C MET A 261 -2.21 2.14 3.62
N LEU A 262 -3.20 1.25 3.78
CA LEU A 262 -4.37 1.56 4.60
C LEU A 262 -3.99 1.72 6.07
N THR A 263 -3.04 0.92 6.58
CA THR A 263 -2.47 1.09 7.91
C THR A 263 -1.80 2.47 8.04
N ALA A 264 -0.97 2.85 7.06
CA ALA A 264 -0.31 4.15 7.07
C ALA A 264 -1.30 5.31 7.01
N ILE A 265 -2.34 5.22 6.17
CA ILE A 265 -3.40 6.24 6.09
C ILE A 265 -4.15 6.35 7.42
N ARG A 266 -4.52 5.23 8.05
CA ARG A 266 -5.20 5.25 9.35
C ARG A 266 -4.34 5.91 10.42
N LYS A 267 -3.06 5.54 10.52
CA LYS A 267 -2.11 6.18 11.46
C LYS A 267 -1.96 7.68 11.18
N ALA A 268 -1.97 8.07 9.91
CA ALA A 268 -1.94 9.48 9.54
C ALA A 268 -3.22 10.22 9.98
N PHE A 269 -4.41 9.63 9.76
CA PHE A 269 -5.67 10.22 10.21
C PHE A 269 -5.72 10.35 11.74
N ASP A 270 -5.25 9.35 12.48
CA ASP A 270 -5.13 9.41 13.94
C ASP A 270 -4.23 10.58 14.39
N LEU A 271 -3.07 10.75 13.74
CA LEU A 271 -2.14 11.84 14.05
C LEU A 271 -2.72 13.21 13.68
N ILE A 272 -3.43 13.33 12.54
CA ILE A 272 -4.10 14.58 12.15
C ILE A 272 -5.18 14.95 13.17
N ALA A 273 -5.98 13.97 13.61
CA ALA A 273 -7.00 14.21 14.62
C ALA A 273 -6.39 14.68 15.94
N ARG A 274 -5.29 14.05 16.40
CA ARG A 274 -4.62 14.38 17.67
C ARG A 274 -3.89 15.73 17.65
N HIS A 275 -3.11 16.01 16.61
CA HIS A 275 -2.21 17.18 16.58
C HIS A 275 -2.80 18.40 15.85
N HIS A 276 -3.76 18.19 14.95
CA HIS A 276 -4.37 19.26 14.17
C HIS A 276 -5.88 19.41 14.40
N GLY A 277 -6.49 18.58 15.26
CA GLY A 277 -7.90 18.67 15.64
C GLY A 277 -8.87 18.45 14.47
N LYS A 278 -8.42 17.80 13.39
CA LYS A 278 -9.21 17.58 12.19
C LYS A 278 -9.51 16.10 12.00
N THR A 279 -10.79 15.75 11.96
CA THR A 279 -11.21 14.39 11.61
C THR A 279 -11.35 14.26 10.10
N VAL A 280 -10.63 13.31 9.51
CA VAL A 280 -10.67 12.99 8.09
C VAL A 280 -10.83 11.48 7.90
N ASP A 281 -11.45 11.07 6.81
CA ASP A 281 -11.60 9.69 6.39
C ASP A 281 -11.41 9.57 4.85
N LEU A 282 -11.53 8.35 4.31
CA LEU A 282 -11.36 8.11 2.87
C LEU A 282 -12.46 8.75 1.99
N PHE A 283 -13.57 9.20 2.58
CA PHE A 283 -14.77 9.70 1.92
C PHE A 283 -14.91 11.22 1.99
N ASN A 284 -14.45 11.84 3.08
CA ASN A 284 -14.63 13.26 3.38
C ASN A 284 -13.37 14.11 3.08
N ILE A 285 -12.28 13.47 2.68
CA ILE A 285 -11.04 14.16 2.31
C ILE A 285 -11.28 15.10 1.11
N PRO A 286 -10.83 16.37 1.18
CA PRO A 286 -11.01 17.34 0.09
C PRO A 286 -10.44 16.83 -1.23
N GLN A 287 -11.27 16.83 -2.29
CA GLN A 287 -10.92 16.40 -3.64
C GLN A 287 -10.57 17.60 -4.53
N GLY A 288 -9.75 17.38 -5.56
CA GLY A 288 -9.47 18.41 -6.58
C GLY A 288 -8.48 19.50 -6.15
N GLU A 289 -7.73 19.31 -5.07
CA GLU A 289 -6.78 20.31 -4.57
C GLU A 289 -5.57 20.48 -5.52
N ALA A 290 -5.46 21.66 -6.15
CA ALA A 290 -4.40 21.95 -7.13
C ALA A 290 -2.99 21.71 -6.58
N ALA A 291 -2.76 22.05 -5.31
CA ALA A 291 -1.48 21.87 -4.64
C ALA A 291 -1.03 20.39 -4.54
N VAL A 292 -1.97 19.45 -4.48
CA VAL A 292 -1.67 18.00 -4.51
C VAL A 292 -1.17 17.60 -5.90
N TYR A 293 -1.86 18.07 -6.93
CA TYR A 293 -1.47 17.81 -8.32
C TYR A 293 -0.13 18.46 -8.68
N ASP A 294 0.17 19.66 -8.15
CA ASP A 294 1.48 20.30 -8.35
C ASP A 294 2.63 19.49 -7.77
N MET A 295 2.48 18.98 -6.55
CA MET A 295 3.45 18.07 -5.93
C MET A 295 3.65 16.78 -6.77
N LEU A 296 2.55 16.21 -7.28
CA LEU A 296 2.61 15.05 -8.16
C LEU A 296 3.33 15.37 -9.47
N CYS A 297 3.07 16.53 -10.09
CA CYS A 297 3.76 17.00 -11.30
C CYS A 297 5.27 17.13 -11.12
N GLU A 298 5.72 17.48 -9.92
CA GLU A 298 7.15 17.60 -9.56
C GLU A 298 7.80 16.23 -9.26
N ALA A 299 7.03 15.13 -9.36
CA ALA A 299 7.43 13.79 -8.96
C ALA A 299 7.84 13.66 -7.49
N ASP A 300 7.29 14.51 -6.62
CA ASP A 300 7.57 14.45 -5.18
C ASP A 300 6.70 13.38 -4.49
N THR A 301 6.93 12.13 -4.85
CA THR A 301 6.02 11.01 -4.55
C THR A 301 6.65 9.91 -3.72
N LEU A 302 7.78 10.15 -3.05
CA LEU A 302 8.34 9.18 -2.11
C LEU A 302 7.30 8.78 -1.06
N GLY A 303 7.02 7.48 -0.94
CA GLY A 303 6.02 6.92 -0.02
C GLY A 303 4.57 7.06 -0.47
N VAL A 304 4.28 7.76 -1.58
CA VAL A 304 2.93 7.90 -2.13
C VAL A 304 2.53 6.61 -2.84
N PHE A 305 1.36 6.09 -2.50
CA PHE A 305 0.90 4.78 -2.96
C PHE A 305 0.96 4.64 -4.50
N GLN A 306 1.48 3.52 -5.00
CA GLN A 306 1.59 3.14 -6.43
C GLN A 306 2.42 4.06 -7.34
N VAL A 307 2.63 5.34 -7.00
CA VAL A 307 3.32 6.33 -7.84
C VAL A 307 4.70 6.73 -7.33
N GLU A 308 5.27 5.93 -6.43
CA GLU A 308 6.58 6.18 -5.81
C GLU A 308 7.77 5.48 -6.54
N SER A 309 7.53 4.58 -7.49
CA SER A 309 8.63 3.89 -8.17
C SER A 309 9.40 4.82 -9.12
N ARG A 310 10.66 4.52 -9.43
CA ARG A 310 11.48 5.33 -10.36
C ARG A 310 10.81 5.56 -11.73
N ALA A 311 10.14 4.54 -12.26
CA ALA A 311 9.43 4.64 -13.53
C ALA A 311 8.16 5.51 -13.43
N GLN A 312 7.48 5.48 -12.28
CA GLN A 312 6.33 6.32 -12.00
C GLN A 312 6.76 7.79 -11.80
N MET A 313 7.81 8.02 -11.01
CA MET A 313 8.41 9.34 -10.80
C MET A 313 8.94 9.99 -12.09
N SER A 314 9.51 9.22 -13.01
CA SER A 314 9.94 9.78 -14.31
C SER A 314 8.77 10.08 -15.25
N MET A 315 7.64 9.41 -15.07
CA MET A 315 6.43 9.58 -15.87
C MET A 315 5.62 10.81 -15.42
N LEU A 316 5.53 11.07 -14.12
CA LEU A 316 4.72 12.14 -13.54
C LEU A 316 4.99 13.54 -14.12
N PRO A 317 6.25 14.01 -14.31
CA PRO A 317 6.54 15.31 -14.92
C PRO A 317 6.21 15.40 -16.41
N ARG A 318 5.99 14.25 -17.07
CA ARG A 318 5.56 14.17 -18.48
C ARG A 318 4.03 14.18 -18.55
N LEU A 319 3.37 13.34 -17.74
CA LEU A 319 1.92 13.28 -17.66
C LEU A 319 1.33 14.60 -17.15
N ARG A 320 1.92 15.12 -16.07
CA ARG A 320 1.49 16.29 -15.30
C ARG A 320 0.00 16.21 -14.95
N PRO A 321 -0.38 15.33 -14.01
CA PRO A 321 -1.78 15.11 -13.66
C PRO A 321 -2.42 16.41 -13.13
N ARG A 322 -3.67 16.67 -13.54
CA ARG A 322 -4.49 17.83 -13.13
C ARG A 322 -5.91 17.46 -12.72
N GLU A 323 -6.32 16.21 -12.95
CA GLU A 323 -7.62 15.68 -12.55
C GLU A 323 -7.50 14.27 -11.98
N PHE A 324 -8.52 13.80 -11.26
CA PHE A 324 -8.53 12.46 -10.66
C PHE A 324 -8.29 11.35 -11.71
N TYR A 325 -8.88 11.50 -12.90
CA TYR A 325 -8.75 10.52 -13.97
C TYR A 325 -7.31 10.38 -14.49
N ASP A 326 -6.48 11.43 -14.42
CA ASP A 326 -5.04 11.30 -14.73
C ASP A 326 -4.34 10.33 -13.77
N LEU A 327 -4.78 10.27 -12.50
CA LEU A 327 -4.23 9.32 -11.52
C LEU A 327 -4.64 7.89 -11.84
N VAL A 328 -5.88 7.69 -12.30
CA VAL A 328 -6.37 6.39 -12.80
C VAL A 328 -5.47 5.89 -13.93
N VAL A 329 -5.14 6.79 -14.87
CA VAL A 329 -4.22 6.48 -15.96
C VAL A 329 -2.79 6.24 -15.46
N GLN A 330 -2.27 7.05 -14.54
CA GLN A 330 -0.92 6.90 -13.98
C GLN A 330 -0.71 5.50 -13.35
N VAL A 331 -1.72 4.99 -12.64
CA VAL A 331 -1.67 3.65 -12.02
C VAL A 331 -1.67 2.53 -13.07
N ALA A 332 -2.28 2.76 -14.24
CA ALA A 332 -2.42 1.77 -15.30
C ALA A 332 -1.29 1.78 -16.33
N ILE A 333 -0.74 2.95 -16.66
CA ILE A 333 0.08 3.15 -17.86
C ILE A 333 1.54 2.65 -17.72
N VAL A 334 2.13 2.69 -16.52
CA VAL A 334 3.52 2.26 -16.30
C VAL A 334 3.57 0.76 -16.06
N ARG A 335 3.33 -0.02 -17.13
CA ARG A 335 3.25 -1.49 -17.10
C ARG A 335 3.81 -2.11 -18.38
N PRO A 336 4.24 -3.39 -18.36
CA PRO A 336 4.75 -4.06 -19.56
C PRO A 336 3.79 -4.02 -20.75
N GLY A 337 2.48 -4.23 -20.53
CA GLY A 337 1.45 -4.20 -21.59
C GLY A 337 1.41 -2.90 -22.37
N PRO A 338 1.09 -1.74 -21.75
CA PRO A 338 1.10 -0.44 -22.41
C PRO A 338 2.45 -0.06 -23.03
N ILE A 339 3.58 -0.49 -22.43
CA ILE A 339 4.92 -0.24 -22.97
C ILE A 339 5.14 -1.05 -24.26
N GLN A 340 4.83 -2.35 -24.24
CA GLN A 340 4.95 -3.25 -25.38
C GLN A 340 3.96 -2.91 -26.50
N GLY A 341 2.75 -2.48 -26.13
CA GLY A 341 1.70 -2.03 -27.04
C GLY A 341 1.90 -0.61 -27.59
N ASN A 342 3.03 0.03 -27.29
CA ASN A 342 3.38 1.39 -27.73
C ASN A 342 2.29 2.45 -27.41
N MET A 343 1.62 2.32 -26.26
CA MET A 343 0.48 3.17 -25.85
C MET A 343 0.92 4.41 -25.07
N VAL A 344 2.08 4.35 -24.42
CA VAL A 344 2.55 5.40 -23.49
C VAL A 344 2.84 6.73 -24.20
N HIS A 345 3.60 6.68 -25.29
CA HIS A 345 3.98 7.87 -26.05
C HIS A 345 2.79 8.59 -26.68
N PRO A 346 1.87 7.90 -27.40
CA PRO A 346 0.67 8.52 -27.96
C PRO A 346 -0.19 9.23 -26.90
N TYR A 347 -0.41 8.57 -25.75
CA TYR A 347 -1.23 9.16 -24.69
C TYR A 347 -0.60 10.43 -24.12
N LEU A 348 0.72 10.41 -23.85
CA LEU A 348 1.43 11.59 -23.36
C LEU A 348 1.43 12.76 -24.34
N SER A 349 1.60 12.49 -25.64
CA SER A 349 1.54 13.53 -26.69
C SER A 349 0.18 14.21 -26.68
N ARG A 350 -0.90 13.41 -26.75
CA ARG A 350 -2.27 13.93 -26.75
C ARG A 350 -2.62 14.67 -25.45
N ARG A 351 -2.10 14.21 -24.31
CA ARG A 351 -2.27 14.94 -23.03
C ARG A 351 -1.52 16.27 -23.03
N ALA A 352 -0.35 16.34 -23.65
CA ALA A 352 0.40 17.60 -23.81
C ALA A 352 -0.32 18.57 -24.76
N GLU A 353 -0.81 18.07 -25.90
CA GLU A 353 -1.59 18.84 -26.87
C GLU A 353 -2.88 19.38 -26.27
N ARG A 354 -3.61 18.55 -25.51
CA ARG A 354 -4.80 18.97 -24.75
C ARG A 354 -4.50 20.13 -23.81
N ARG A 355 -3.39 20.06 -23.09
CA ARG A 355 -2.99 21.13 -22.16
C ARG A 355 -2.55 22.40 -22.88
N ALA A 356 -1.87 22.29 -24.01
CA ALA A 356 -1.53 23.45 -24.83
C ALA A 356 -2.79 24.13 -25.37
N ALA A 357 -3.76 23.34 -25.85
CA ALA A 357 -5.08 23.83 -26.25
C ALA A 357 -5.84 24.51 -25.10
N GLU A 358 -5.89 23.89 -23.91
CA GLU A 358 -6.50 24.46 -22.70
C GLU A 358 -5.84 25.81 -22.31
N ALA A 359 -4.50 25.89 -22.36
CA ALA A 359 -3.77 27.12 -22.04
C ALA A 359 -4.02 28.25 -23.06
N GLU A 360 -4.26 27.91 -24.32
CA GLU A 360 -4.59 28.85 -25.39
C GLU A 360 -6.10 29.13 -25.51
N SER A 361 -6.94 28.56 -24.63
CA SER A 361 -8.41 28.61 -24.73
C SER A 361 -8.94 28.11 -26.08
N ARG A 362 -8.21 27.17 -26.71
CA ARG A 362 -8.53 26.53 -28.00
C ARG A 362 -9.26 25.20 -27.75
N PRO A 363 -10.25 24.82 -28.56
CA PRO A 363 -10.86 23.51 -28.46
C PRO A 363 -9.84 22.42 -28.81
N PHE A 364 -9.60 21.50 -27.88
CA PHE A 364 -8.84 20.29 -28.17
C PHE A 364 -9.77 19.28 -28.85
N LYS A 365 -9.38 18.80 -30.03
CA LYS A 365 -10.12 17.80 -30.77
C LYS A 365 -9.18 16.70 -31.24
N ILE A 366 -9.58 15.46 -31.00
CA ILE A 366 -8.91 14.28 -31.55
C ILE A 366 -9.73 13.84 -32.76
N ASP A 367 -9.05 13.55 -33.86
CA ASP A 367 -9.70 12.90 -34.99
C ASP A 367 -9.75 11.40 -34.72
N PHE A 368 -10.93 10.91 -34.37
CA PHE A 368 -11.18 9.48 -34.21
C PHE A 368 -11.50 8.88 -35.58
N PRO A 369 -10.92 7.71 -35.92
CA PRO A 369 -11.35 6.97 -37.11
C PRO A 369 -12.84 6.71 -37.06
N LYS A 370 -13.55 7.03 -38.14
CA LYS A 370 -15.01 6.90 -38.23
C LYS A 370 -15.36 5.73 -39.14
N PRO A 371 -16.32 4.88 -38.75
CA PRO A 371 -16.81 3.85 -39.65
C PRO A 371 -17.60 4.51 -40.79
N THR A 372 -17.49 3.95 -42.00
CA THR A 372 -18.38 4.30 -43.12
C THR A 372 -19.82 3.83 -42.86
N LYS A 373 -19.99 2.81 -41.99
CA LYS A 373 -21.28 2.22 -41.59
C LYS A 373 -21.39 2.11 -40.06
N GLY A 374 -22.10 3.06 -39.45
CA GLY A 374 -22.38 3.09 -38.02
C GLY A 374 -22.41 4.51 -37.45
N PRO A 375 -22.60 4.65 -36.13
CA PRO A 375 -22.45 5.94 -35.45
C PRO A 375 -21.01 6.45 -35.61
N PRO A 376 -20.80 7.70 -36.08
CA PRO A 376 -19.47 8.25 -36.32
C PRO A 376 -18.68 8.52 -35.02
N ASP A 377 -19.37 8.51 -33.88
CA ASP A 377 -18.87 8.83 -32.54
C ASP A 377 -18.59 7.57 -31.69
N GLU A 378 -18.73 6.36 -32.24
CA GLU A 378 -18.60 5.12 -31.44
C GLU A 378 -17.24 4.99 -30.75
N LEU A 379 -16.12 5.19 -31.46
CA LEU A 379 -14.79 5.13 -30.84
C LEU A 379 -14.52 6.32 -29.91
N GLU A 380 -15.12 7.48 -30.17
CA GLU A 380 -15.01 8.65 -29.28
C GLU A 380 -15.70 8.37 -27.94
N ASN A 381 -16.85 7.70 -27.96
CA ASN A 381 -17.60 7.28 -26.78
C ASN A 381 -16.86 6.22 -25.93
N VAL A 382 -15.91 5.48 -26.53
CA VAL A 382 -15.10 4.46 -25.83
C VAL A 382 -13.76 5.01 -25.33
N LEU A 383 -13.07 5.78 -26.17
CA LEU A 383 -11.68 6.19 -25.96
C LEU A 383 -11.52 7.67 -25.62
N GLY A 384 -12.60 8.46 -25.58
CA GLY A 384 -12.54 9.90 -25.30
C GLY A 384 -11.79 10.24 -24.01
N LYS A 385 -12.08 9.52 -22.92
CA LYS A 385 -11.43 9.73 -21.61
C LYS A 385 -9.94 9.40 -21.61
N THR A 386 -9.52 8.47 -22.45
CA THR A 386 -8.10 8.08 -22.61
C THR A 386 -7.48 8.70 -23.85
N LEU A 387 -8.05 9.79 -24.35
CA LEU A 387 -7.51 10.58 -25.46
C LEU A 387 -7.24 9.70 -26.69
N GLY A 388 -8.16 8.80 -27.03
CA GLY A 388 -8.04 7.93 -28.21
C GLY A 388 -7.02 6.80 -28.09
N VAL A 389 -6.52 6.51 -26.90
CA VAL A 389 -5.58 5.39 -26.66
C VAL A 389 -6.28 4.35 -25.79
N PRO A 390 -6.42 3.09 -26.21
CA PRO A 390 -6.94 2.05 -25.31
C PRO A 390 -5.91 1.83 -24.22
N LEU A 391 -6.29 2.02 -22.96
CA LEU A 391 -5.43 1.82 -21.78
C LEU A 391 -5.99 0.79 -20.80
N PHE A 392 -7.28 0.47 -20.91
CA PHE A 392 -7.96 -0.44 -20.00
C PHE A 392 -8.56 -1.64 -20.74
N GLN A 393 -8.70 -2.75 -20.02
CA GLN A 393 -9.35 -3.95 -20.55
C GLN A 393 -10.82 -3.70 -20.95
N GLU A 394 -11.54 -2.88 -20.17
CA GLU A 394 -12.91 -2.48 -20.45
C GLU A 394 -13.03 -1.79 -21.82
N GLN A 395 -12.05 -0.93 -22.15
CA GLN A 395 -12.01 -0.24 -23.44
C GLN A 395 -11.71 -1.21 -24.58
N ALA A 396 -10.77 -2.14 -24.40
CA ALA A 396 -10.49 -3.18 -25.38
C ALA A 396 -11.74 -4.02 -25.71
N MET A 397 -12.51 -4.40 -24.68
CA MET A 397 -13.78 -5.10 -24.86
C MET A 397 -14.84 -4.23 -25.55
N ARG A 398 -14.97 -2.96 -25.15
CA ARG A 398 -15.90 -2.02 -25.78
C ARG A 398 -15.56 -1.74 -27.24
N ILE A 399 -14.28 -1.69 -27.61
CA ILE A 399 -13.88 -1.62 -29.03
C ILE A 399 -14.37 -2.85 -29.78
N ALA A 400 -14.18 -4.06 -29.25
CA ALA A 400 -14.66 -5.28 -29.92
C ALA A 400 -16.19 -5.28 -30.07
N MET A 401 -16.92 -4.85 -29.04
CA MET A 401 -18.40 -4.81 -29.07
C MET A 401 -18.93 -3.68 -29.97
N GLU A 402 -18.43 -2.45 -29.81
CA GLU A 402 -18.95 -1.26 -30.49
C GLU A 402 -18.39 -1.10 -31.91
N ALA A 403 -17.11 -1.41 -32.15
CA ALA A 403 -16.47 -1.25 -33.47
C ALA A 403 -16.50 -2.54 -34.31
N ALA A 404 -16.43 -3.73 -33.69
CA ALA A 404 -16.50 -5.01 -34.40
C ALA A 404 -17.84 -5.76 -34.24
N ASN A 405 -18.85 -5.18 -33.57
CA ASN A 405 -20.15 -5.82 -33.32
C ASN A 405 -20.04 -7.21 -32.70
N PHE A 406 -19.05 -7.42 -31.82
CA PHE A 406 -18.96 -8.67 -31.06
C PHE A 406 -20.15 -8.80 -30.10
N THR A 407 -20.72 -9.99 -30.02
CA THR A 407 -21.64 -10.33 -28.93
C THR A 407 -20.91 -10.36 -27.60
N GLY A 408 -21.65 -10.35 -26.48
CA GLY A 408 -21.06 -10.50 -25.14
C GLY A 408 -20.21 -11.76 -25.01
N ASP A 409 -20.65 -12.86 -25.64
CA ASP A 409 -19.96 -14.15 -25.66
C ASP A 409 -18.66 -14.10 -26.48
N GLU A 410 -18.69 -13.49 -27.67
CA GLU A 410 -17.51 -13.35 -28.53
C GLU A 410 -16.45 -12.47 -27.86
N ALA A 411 -16.85 -11.35 -27.24
CA ALA A 411 -15.93 -10.48 -26.52
C ALA A 411 -15.28 -11.17 -25.30
N ASN A 412 -16.03 -12.02 -24.60
CA ASN A 412 -15.48 -12.83 -23.51
C ASN A 412 -14.61 -13.99 -24.02
N GLY A 413 -14.97 -14.59 -25.16
CA GLY A 413 -14.16 -15.58 -25.86
C GLY A 413 -12.79 -15.01 -26.23
N LEU A 414 -12.77 -13.80 -26.81
CA LEU A 414 -11.55 -13.04 -27.09
C LEU A 414 -10.74 -12.80 -25.81
N ARG A 415 -11.36 -12.34 -24.72
CA ARG A 415 -10.68 -12.15 -23.42
C ARG A 415 -10.01 -13.43 -22.90
N ARG A 416 -10.69 -14.58 -22.99
CA ARG A 416 -10.12 -15.87 -22.53
C ARG A 416 -8.98 -16.32 -23.42
N ALA A 417 -9.15 -16.24 -24.74
CA ALA A 417 -8.11 -16.57 -25.71
C ALA A 417 -6.84 -15.72 -25.47
N MET A 418 -7.04 -14.45 -25.10
CA MET A 418 -5.97 -13.52 -24.72
C MET A 418 -5.26 -13.91 -23.41
N ALA A 419 -5.97 -14.46 -22.40
CA ALA A 419 -5.36 -14.91 -21.15
C ALA A 419 -4.55 -16.21 -21.29
N THR A 420 -4.94 -17.07 -22.24
CA THR A 420 -4.27 -18.35 -22.52
C THR A 420 -3.22 -18.26 -23.62
N PHE A 421 -2.66 -17.06 -23.86
CA PHE A 421 -1.79 -16.72 -24.99
C PHE A 421 -0.64 -17.72 -25.25
N ARG A 422 -0.14 -18.41 -24.20
CA ARG A 422 0.95 -19.40 -24.30
C ARG A 422 0.51 -20.85 -24.51
N HIS A 423 -0.79 -21.14 -24.46
CA HIS A 423 -1.30 -22.52 -24.37
C HIS A 423 -2.37 -22.86 -25.42
N MET A 424 -3.15 -21.90 -25.91
CA MET A 424 -4.21 -22.17 -26.89
C MET A 424 -4.02 -21.33 -28.16
N GLY A 425 -3.84 -22.01 -29.28
CA GLY A 425 -3.63 -21.40 -30.60
C GLY A 425 -4.87 -20.74 -31.20
N THR A 426 -5.90 -20.35 -30.45
CA THR A 426 -7.19 -19.87 -30.97
C THR A 426 -7.25 -18.36 -31.25
N ILE A 427 -6.16 -17.62 -31.01
CA ILE A 427 -6.16 -16.16 -31.11
C ILE A 427 -6.30 -15.64 -32.55
N HIS A 428 -5.77 -16.36 -33.53
CA HIS A 428 -5.86 -16.02 -34.95
C HIS A 428 -7.31 -15.98 -35.43
N THR A 429 -8.18 -16.84 -34.88
CA THR A 429 -9.60 -16.85 -35.23
C THR A 429 -10.29 -15.55 -34.81
N TYR A 430 -9.97 -15.04 -33.61
CA TYR A 430 -10.53 -13.77 -33.15
C TYR A 430 -9.90 -12.55 -33.83
N GLU A 431 -8.65 -12.67 -34.29
CA GLU A 431 -7.98 -11.66 -35.11
C GLU A 431 -8.72 -11.45 -36.43
N GLU A 432 -8.93 -12.52 -37.19
CA GLU A 432 -9.65 -12.48 -38.45
C GLU A 432 -11.08 -11.95 -38.28
N MET A 433 -11.79 -12.39 -37.23
CA MET A 433 -13.13 -11.91 -36.92
C MET A 433 -13.17 -10.41 -36.60
N LEU A 434 -12.27 -9.93 -35.72
CA LEU A 434 -12.28 -8.54 -35.28
C LEU A 434 -11.88 -7.61 -36.41
N VAL A 435 -10.77 -7.91 -37.09
CA VAL A 435 -10.25 -7.09 -38.21
C VAL A 435 -11.24 -7.11 -39.37
N GLY A 436 -11.76 -8.29 -39.75
CA GLY A 436 -12.72 -8.44 -40.83
C GLY A 436 -13.99 -7.61 -40.60
N ARG A 437 -14.60 -7.72 -39.41
CA ARG A 437 -15.83 -6.97 -39.08
C ARG A 437 -15.59 -5.46 -39.02
N MET A 438 -14.44 -5.01 -38.50
CA MET A 438 -14.11 -3.58 -38.52
C MET A 438 -13.95 -3.06 -39.96
N VAL A 439 -13.26 -3.80 -40.83
CA VAL A 439 -13.09 -3.41 -42.24
C VAL A 439 -14.43 -3.41 -43.00
N GLU A 440 -15.30 -4.40 -42.78
CA GLU A 440 -16.66 -4.44 -43.37
C GLU A 440 -17.51 -3.22 -43.01
N ARG A 441 -17.27 -2.67 -41.82
CA ARG A 441 -17.91 -1.45 -41.32
C ARG A 441 -17.27 -0.16 -41.81
N GLY A 442 -16.16 -0.27 -42.54
CA GLY A 442 -15.48 0.85 -43.19
C GLY A 442 -14.36 1.47 -42.36
N TYR A 443 -13.83 0.75 -41.37
CA TYR A 443 -12.56 1.13 -40.75
C TYR A 443 -11.39 0.86 -41.70
N ASP A 444 -10.37 1.69 -41.60
CA ASP A 444 -9.11 1.46 -42.30
C ASP A 444 -8.48 0.11 -41.85
N PRO A 445 -8.02 -0.75 -42.78
CA PRO A 445 -7.45 -2.05 -42.44
C PRO A 445 -6.21 -1.98 -41.54
N GLU A 446 -5.36 -0.96 -41.73
CA GLU A 446 -4.17 -0.77 -40.90
C GLU A 446 -4.59 -0.37 -39.48
N PHE A 447 -5.60 0.50 -39.36
CA PHE A 447 -6.17 0.85 -38.06
C PHE A 447 -6.80 -0.36 -37.34
N ALA A 448 -7.58 -1.18 -38.03
CA ALA A 448 -8.20 -2.38 -37.46
C ALA A 448 -7.14 -3.38 -36.96
N GLN A 449 -6.09 -3.61 -37.74
CA GLN A 449 -4.96 -4.47 -37.34
C GLN A 449 -4.21 -3.92 -36.12
N ASN A 450 -3.98 -2.60 -36.09
CA ASN A 450 -3.36 -1.93 -34.95
C ASN A 450 -4.22 -2.03 -33.68
N CYS A 451 -5.55 -1.90 -33.80
CA CYS A 451 -6.47 -2.13 -32.69
C CYS A 451 -6.36 -3.55 -32.16
N PHE A 452 -6.32 -4.57 -33.03
CA PHE A 452 -6.14 -5.95 -32.59
C PHE A 452 -4.79 -6.18 -31.90
N ASN A 453 -3.70 -5.64 -32.44
CA ASN A 453 -2.37 -5.73 -31.83
C ASN A 453 -2.32 -5.06 -30.44
N GLN A 454 -3.00 -3.93 -30.29
CA GLN A 454 -3.17 -3.25 -29.00
C GLN A 454 -3.98 -4.13 -28.04
N ILE A 455 -5.11 -4.66 -28.48
CA ILE A 455 -5.95 -5.62 -27.73
C ILE A 455 -5.12 -6.81 -27.27
N LYS A 456 -4.32 -7.42 -28.15
CA LYS A 456 -3.42 -8.55 -27.83
C LYS A 456 -2.48 -8.23 -26.67
N GLY A 457 -1.92 -7.02 -26.61
CA GLY A 457 -1.09 -6.56 -25.50
C GLY A 457 -1.80 -6.52 -24.13
N PHE A 458 -3.14 -6.47 -24.10
CA PHE A 458 -3.94 -6.53 -22.87
C PHE A 458 -4.16 -7.95 -22.33
N GLY A 459 -3.88 -8.99 -23.12
CA GLY A 459 -4.06 -10.38 -22.69
C GLY A 459 -3.15 -10.77 -21.53
N ASP A 460 -1.90 -10.36 -21.61
CA ASP A 460 -0.88 -10.66 -20.60
C ASP A 460 -0.85 -9.63 -19.45
N TYR A 461 -1.25 -8.38 -19.70
CA TYR A 461 -0.99 -7.25 -18.77
C TYR A 461 -2.12 -6.24 -18.64
N GLY A 462 -3.29 -6.52 -19.21
CA GLY A 462 -4.38 -5.57 -19.20
C GLY A 462 -4.84 -5.27 -17.78
N PHE A 463 -5.13 -4.00 -17.51
CA PHE A 463 -5.54 -3.54 -16.20
C PHE A 463 -7.01 -3.09 -16.22
N PRO A 464 -7.84 -3.52 -15.25
CA PRO A 464 -9.21 -3.04 -15.15
C PRO A 464 -9.27 -1.57 -14.76
N GLU A 465 -10.07 -0.77 -15.46
CA GLU A 465 -10.29 0.66 -15.15
C GLU A 465 -10.82 0.85 -13.73
N SER A 466 -11.83 0.06 -13.37
CA SER A 466 -12.45 0.02 -12.04
C SER A 466 -11.45 -0.21 -10.91
N HIS A 467 -10.50 -1.12 -11.13
CA HIS A 467 -9.43 -1.40 -10.18
C HIS A 467 -8.43 -0.24 -10.11
N ALA A 468 -8.09 0.36 -11.26
CA ALA A 468 -7.24 1.54 -11.32
C ALA A 468 -7.85 2.72 -10.57
N ALA A 469 -9.16 2.93 -10.68
CA ALA A 469 -9.87 3.99 -9.98
C ALA A 469 -9.85 3.80 -8.46
N ALA A 470 -10.04 2.56 -7.97
CA ALA A 470 -9.91 2.25 -6.55
C ALA A 470 -8.51 2.61 -6.02
N PHE A 471 -7.45 2.23 -6.73
CA PHE A 471 -6.08 2.56 -6.32
C PHE A 471 -5.75 4.04 -6.46
N ALA A 472 -6.28 4.73 -7.49
CA ALA A 472 -6.10 6.16 -7.68
C ALA A 472 -6.66 6.98 -6.50
N GLN A 473 -7.72 6.50 -5.83
CA GLN A 473 -8.19 7.13 -4.59
C GLN A 473 -7.11 7.11 -3.49
N LEU A 474 -6.41 5.99 -3.31
CA LEU A 474 -5.34 5.89 -2.32
C LEU A 474 -4.09 6.69 -2.74
N VAL A 475 -3.80 6.77 -4.05
CA VAL A 475 -2.78 7.68 -4.58
C VAL A 475 -3.10 9.11 -4.15
N TYR A 476 -4.32 9.57 -4.40
CA TYR A 476 -4.74 10.92 -4.05
C TYR A 476 -4.70 11.16 -2.53
N VAL A 477 -5.25 10.24 -1.73
CA VAL A 477 -5.26 10.36 -0.25
C VAL A 477 -3.85 10.44 0.29
N SER A 478 -2.95 9.53 -0.12
CA SER A 478 -1.56 9.54 0.35
C SER A 478 -0.80 10.79 -0.10
N ALA A 479 -1.04 11.27 -1.34
CA ALA A 479 -0.46 12.51 -1.83
C ALA A 479 -1.00 13.75 -1.09
N TRP A 480 -2.28 13.77 -0.75
CA TRP A 480 -2.90 14.84 0.03
C TRP A 480 -2.30 14.93 1.44
N ILE A 481 -2.15 13.79 2.12
CA ILE A 481 -1.52 13.73 3.44
C ILE A 481 -0.08 14.23 3.34
N LYS A 482 0.70 13.74 2.38
CA LYS A 482 2.09 14.19 2.16
C LYS A 482 2.18 15.69 1.92
N ARG A 483 1.32 16.25 1.07
CA ARG A 483 1.36 17.66 0.69
C ARG A 483 1.03 18.59 1.85
N PHE A 484 0.00 18.26 2.63
CA PHE A 484 -0.53 19.16 3.67
C PHE A 484 -0.01 18.85 5.07
N TYR A 485 0.45 17.63 5.33
CA TYR A 485 0.94 17.14 6.62
C TYR A 485 2.19 16.24 6.43
N PRO A 486 3.32 16.78 5.94
CA PRO A 486 4.51 16.00 5.65
C PRO A 486 5.12 15.32 6.89
N ASP A 487 4.98 15.93 8.06
CA ASP A 487 5.35 15.42 9.38
C ASP A 487 4.53 14.17 9.75
N VAL A 488 3.20 14.27 9.64
CA VAL A 488 2.27 13.15 9.83
C VAL A 488 2.58 12.03 8.85
N PHE A 489 2.76 12.36 7.57
CA PHE A 489 2.98 11.38 6.52
C PHE A 489 4.25 10.56 6.79
N ALA A 490 5.34 11.24 7.14
CA ALA A 490 6.61 10.60 7.47
C ALA A 490 6.48 9.71 8.73
N ALA A 491 5.85 10.21 9.80
CA ALA A 491 5.60 9.43 11.02
C ALA A 491 4.79 8.17 10.73
N ALA A 492 3.68 8.31 10.00
CA ALA A 492 2.79 7.21 9.67
C ALA A 492 3.46 6.16 8.78
N LEU A 493 4.28 6.58 7.80
CA LEU A 493 5.05 5.67 6.95
C LEU A 493 6.12 4.91 7.74
N LEU A 494 6.89 5.61 8.58
CA LEU A 494 7.90 5.00 9.45
C LEU A 494 7.27 3.98 10.41
N ASN A 495 6.10 4.31 10.94
CA ASN A 495 5.35 3.44 11.85
C ASN A 495 4.68 2.26 11.15
N SER A 496 4.63 2.24 9.82
CA SER A 496 4.01 1.17 9.04
C SER A 496 5.02 0.28 8.31
N GLN A 497 6.32 0.48 8.54
CA GLN A 497 7.37 -0.38 8.01
C GLN A 497 7.33 -1.80 8.61
N PRO A 498 7.67 -2.86 7.84
CA PRO A 498 8.22 -2.82 6.47
C PRO A 498 7.13 -2.61 5.39
N MET A 499 7.24 -1.55 4.59
CA MET A 499 6.37 -1.30 3.43
C MET A 499 7.02 -0.31 2.43
N GLY A 500 6.55 -0.30 1.18
CA GLY A 500 7.07 0.63 0.16
C GLY A 500 8.49 0.30 -0.32
N PHE A 501 9.07 1.17 -1.14
CA PHE A 501 10.39 0.94 -1.78
C PHE A 501 11.56 1.56 -1.03
N TYR A 502 11.30 2.44 -0.06
CA TYR A 502 12.29 3.35 0.50
C TYR A 502 12.64 2.98 1.94
N ALA A 503 13.94 2.99 2.25
CA ALA A 503 14.42 2.75 3.60
C ALA A 503 14.03 3.92 4.54
N PRO A 504 13.90 3.67 5.86
CA PRO A 504 13.56 4.72 6.84
C PRO A 504 14.39 6.00 6.72
N ALA A 505 15.70 5.88 6.48
CA ALA A 505 16.60 7.03 6.30
C ALA A 505 16.20 7.93 5.12
N GLN A 506 15.66 7.36 4.04
CA GLN A 506 15.19 8.13 2.88
C GLN A 506 13.89 8.88 3.20
N ILE A 507 12.98 8.25 3.97
CA ILE A 507 11.74 8.88 4.44
C ILE A 507 12.07 10.07 5.35
N VAL A 508 13.00 9.89 6.29
CA VAL A 508 13.47 10.97 7.19
C VAL A 508 14.11 12.12 6.41
N ARG A 509 14.93 11.81 5.40
CA ARG A 509 15.53 12.84 4.53
C ARG A 509 14.48 13.60 3.73
N ASP A 510 13.45 12.92 3.23
CA ASP A 510 12.34 13.55 2.52
C ASP A 510 11.54 14.47 3.43
N ALA A 511 11.23 14.03 4.67
CA ALA A 511 10.56 14.86 5.67
C ALA A 511 11.35 16.14 5.96
N ARG A 512 12.68 16.04 6.15
CA ARG A 512 13.57 17.21 6.34
C ARG A 512 13.54 18.15 5.13
N ARG A 513 13.51 17.61 3.90
CA ARG A 513 13.38 18.41 2.66
C ARG A 513 12.05 19.17 2.61
N HIS A 514 10.99 18.63 3.21
CA HIS A 514 9.69 19.28 3.36
C HIS A 514 9.59 20.21 4.59
N GLY A 515 10.72 20.53 5.24
CA GLY A 515 10.74 21.47 6.38
C GLY A 515 10.33 20.85 7.72
N VAL A 516 10.21 19.52 7.82
CA VAL A 516 9.93 18.84 9.09
C VAL A 516 11.19 18.78 9.93
N VAL A 517 11.12 19.30 11.15
CA VAL A 517 12.19 19.13 12.15
C VAL A 517 12.17 17.69 12.64
N VAL A 518 13.23 16.92 12.38
CA VAL A 518 13.32 15.52 12.81
C VAL A 518 14.29 15.40 13.98
N ARG A 519 13.76 14.99 15.14
CA ARG A 519 14.51 14.74 16.37
C ARG A 519 14.89 13.26 16.47
N HIS A 520 16.10 12.99 16.93
CA HIS A 520 16.65 11.64 17.08
C HIS A 520 15.87 10.83 18.15
N PRO A 521 15.99 9.49 18.15
CA PRO A 521 15.51 8.70 19.28
C PRO A 521 16.14 9.21 20.59
N ASP A 522 15.40 9.22 21.69
CA ASP A 522 15.94 9.60 23.00
C ASP A 522 15.21 8.83 24.12
N VAL A 523 15.94 8.35 25.12
CA VAL A 523 15.37 7.51 26.20
C VAL A 523 14.29 8.22 27.03
N ASN A 524 14.37 9.55 27.15
CA ASN A 524 13.42 10.34 27.92
C ASN A 524 12.27 10.92 27.08
N ALA A 525 12.36 10.88 25.74
CA ALA A 525 11.34 11.47 24.88
C ALA A 525 10.66 10.47 23.91
N SER A 526 11.39 9.47 23.42
CA SER A 526 10.86 8.54 22.42
C SER A 526 10.00 7.43 23.02
N ASP A 527 8.97 7.06 22.27
CA ASP A 527 8.22 5.82 22.46
C ASP A 527 8.69 4.76 21.46
N TRP A 528 8.00 3.61 21.40
CA TRP A 528 8.24 2.61 20.37
C TRP A 528 8.03 3.16 18.96
N ASP A 529 6.87 3.80 18.73
CA ASP A 529 6.52 4.41 17.46
C ASP A 529 7.01 5.86 17.38
N CYS A 530 7.21 6.37 16.17
CA CYS A 530 7.49 7.78 15.94
C CYS A 530 6.28 8.64 16.33
N THR A 531 6.53 9.74 17.05
CA THR A 531 5.51 10.66 17.55
C THR A 531 5.71 12.06 16.97
N LEU A 532 4.70 12.92 17.14
CA LEU A 532 4.78 14.34 16.77
C LEU A 532 4.83 15.19 18.04
N GLU A 533 5.71 16.19 18.05
CA GLU A 533 5.93 17.12 19.16
C GLU A 533 5.77 18.56 18.66
N GLU A 534 5.37 19.50 19.52
CA GLU A 534 5.31 20.91 19.13
C GLU A 534 6.68 21.40 18.66
N ALA A 535 6.70 22.03 17.48
CA ALA A 535 7.91 22.62 16.92
C ALA A 535 8.27 23.87 17.72
N VAL A 536 9.08 23.72 18.77
CA VAL A 536 9.68 24.86 19.45
C VAL A 536 10.55 25.58 18.43
N ALA A 537 10.15 26.80 18.06
CA ALA A 537 11.00 27.68 17.26
C ALA A 537 12.29 27.90 18.04
N LEU A 538 13.40 27.38 17.53
CA LEU A 538 14.71 27.83 17.97
C LEU A 538 14.78 29.32 17.59
N ASN A 539 14.46 30.20 18.54
CA ASN A 539 14.79 31.60 18.44
C ASN A 539 16.31 31.67 18.31
N SER A 540 16.79 31.82 17.08
CA SER A 540 18.15 32.21 16.79
C SER A 540 18.32 33.64 17.26
N SER A 541 18.57 33.83 18.56
CA SER A 541 19.25 35.04 19.01
C SER A 541 20.64 35.02 18.37
N PRO A 542 21.02 36.03 17.57
CA PRO A 542 22.39 36.13 17.12
C PRO A 542 23.26 36.29 18.37
N VAL A 543 24.29 35.47 18.48
CA VAL A 543 25.40 35.68 19.42
C VAL A 543 26.06 37.00 19.02
N GLY A 544 25.57 38.10 19.59
CA GLY A 544 26.16 39.42 19.52
C GLY A 544 27.23 39.53 20.60
N GLY A 545 28.50 39.56 20.19
CA GLY A 545 29.60 39.95 21.06
C GLY A 545 29.44 41.40 21.52
N GLY A 546 29.66 41.64 22.81
CA GLY A 546 29.70 42.98 23.41
C GLY A 546 30.03 42.90 24.89
N GLY A 547 31.20 43.40 25.29
CA GLY A 547 31.76 43.30 26.64
C GLY A 547 31.03 44.07 27.74
N PRO A 548 31.55 44.02 28.99
CA PRO A 548 30.82 44.43 30.17
C PRO A 548 30.87 45.95 30.37
N ARG A 549 29.74 46.57 30.69
CA ARG A 549 29.70 47.87 31.37
C ARG A 549 28.67 47.85 32.50
N SER A 550 29.20 48.27 33.64
CA SER A 550 28.60 48.47 34.95
C SER A 550 27.68 49.69 35.03
N GLY A 551 26.64 49.57 35.87
CA GLY A 551 26.27 50.61 36.85
C GLY A 551 25.00 51.43 36.61
N GLY A 552 24.05 51.31 37.55
CA GLY A 552 23.36 52.47 38.13
C GLY A 552 21.85 52.63 37.94
N GLY A 553 21.07 52.12 38.91
CA GLY A 553 20.05 52.86 39.68
C GLY A 553 18.78 53.44 39.01
N GLY A 554 17.61 53.10 39.57
CA GLY A 554 16.38 53.89 39.36
C GLY A 554 15.09 53.15 39.75
N LEU A 555 14.50 53.55 40.87
CA LEU A 555 13.30 53.01 41.53
C LEU A 555 11.96 53.40 40.87
N ALA A 556 10.93 52.60 41.19
CA ALA A 556 9.57 52.99 41.62
C ALA A 556 8.41 52.59 40.70
N GLY A 557 7.41 51.91 41.32
CA GLY A 557 6.08 51.68 40.76
C GLY A 557 5.38 50.49 41.42
N GLU A 558 4.86 50.68 42.64
CA GLU A 558 3.98 49.74 43.35
C GLU A 558 2.69 49.45 42.55
N ALA A 559 2.23 48.19 42.58
CA ALA A 559 0.81 47.86 42.48
C ALA A 559 0.52 46.55 43.23
N SER A 560 -0.47 46.66 44.10
CA SER A 560 -0.97 45.68 45.06
C SER A 560 -1.99 44.70 44.48
N CYS A 561 -2.06 43.53 45.12
CA CYS A 561 -3.23 42.68 45.40
C CYS A 561 -4.01 42.01 44.25
N ASP A 562 -4.05 40.67 44.37
CA ASP A 562 -5.18 39.75 44.16
C ASP A 562 -6.06 39.94 42.92
N GLU A 563 -5.88 39.06 41.94
CA GLU A 563 -6.99 38.44 41.19
C GLU A 563 -6.47 37.21 40.43
N ALA A 564 -7.15 36.07 40.59
CA ALA A 564 -6.96 34.88 39.76
C ALA A 564 -7.59 35.09 38.37
N PRO A 565 -6.95 34.65 37.28
CA PRO A 565 -7.73 34.08 36.16
C PRO A 565 -7.02 32.91 35.46
N SER A 566 -7.70 31.78 35.21
CA SER A 566 -8.56 31.50 34.05
C SER A 566 -7.80 31.10 32.78
N GLY A 567 -8.06 29.87 32.32
CA GLY A 567 -8.12 29.47 30.91
C GLY A 567 -6.87 29.71 30.06
N ALA A 568 -5.99 28.71 29.98
CA ALA A 568 -5.01 28.61 28.90
C ALA A 568 -5.76 28.51 27.55
N SER A 569 -5.90 29.65 26.88
CA SER A 569 -6.43 29.75 25.53
C SER A 569 -5.48 29.01 24.59
N ARG A 570 -5.87 27.80 24.16
CA ARG A 570 -5.24 27.06 23.05
C ARG A 570 -5.21 27.98 21.83
N GLN A 571 -4.05 28.53 21.51
CA GLN A 571 -3.86 29.29 20.28
C GLN A 571 -4.01 28.31 19.10
N LEU A 572 -4.97 28.62 18.21
CA LEU A 572 -5.16 27.92 16.94
C LEU A 572 -3.88 28.04 16.08
N PRO A 573 -3.51 27.01 15.31
CA PRO A 573 -2.32 27.05 14.47
C PRO A 573 -2.43 28.18 13.44
N GLN A 574 -1.41 29.04 13.38
CA GLN A 574 -1.33 30.13 12.42
C GLN A 574 -1.09 29.56 11.01
N ARG A 575 -1.98 29.88 10.07
CA ARG A 575 -1.84 29.50 8.65
C ARG A 575 -0.67 30.26 8.04
N GLY A 576 0.28 29.54 7.45
CA GLY A 576 1.31 30.14 6.59
C GLY A 576 0.71 30.73 5.32
N SER A 577 1.45 31.62 4.65
CA SER A 577 1.01 32.37 3.46
C SER A 577 0.61 31.51 2.24
N ASN A 578 0.91 30.20 2.27
CA ASN A 578 0.55 29.23 1.22
C ASN A 578 -0.60 28.28 1.61
N GLY A 579 -1.29 28.51 2.73
CA GLY A 579 -2.32 27.59 3.24
C GLY A 579 -1.77 26.28 3.84
N ALA A 580 -0.45 26.12 3.90
CA ALA A 580 0.22 25.01 4.56
C ALA A 580 0.14 25.16 6.09
N ILE A 581 -0.17 24.06 6.76
CA ILE A 581 -0.19 23.96 8.22
C ILE A 581 1.26 23.87 8.70
N THR A 582 1.61 24.62 9.74
CA THR A 582 2.95 24.55 10.33
C THR A 582 3.21 23.12 10.80
N PRO A 583 4.24 22.44 10.30
CA PRO A 583 4.51 21.06 10.65
C PRO A 583 4.96 20.95 12.12
N CYS A 584 4.56 19.88 12.78
CA CYS A 584 5.10 19.47 14.06
C CYS A 584 6.54 18.95 13.89
N ALA A 585 7.30 18.89 14.98
CA ALA A 585 8.55 18.17 15.00
C ALA A 585 8.28 16.65 15.03
N LEU A 586 8.96 15.89 14.18
CA LEU A 586 8.91 14.42 14.16
C LEU A 586 9.95 13.86 15.14
N ARG A 587 9.50 13.16 16.18
CA ARG A 587 10.36 12.36 17.05
C ARG A 587 10.50 10.95 16.50
N LEU A 588 11.73 10.51 16.25
CA LEU A 588 11.97 9.12 15.87
C LEU A 588 11.70 8.18 17.04
N GLY A 589 10.88 7.16 16.79
CA GLY A 589 10.60 6.09 17.75
C GLY A 589 11.75 5.10 17.85
N LEU A 590 11.82 4.37 18.96
CA LEU A 590 12.87 3.39 19.25
C LEU A 590 12.85 2.20 18.29
N ARG A 591 11.73 1.96 17.60
CA ARG A 591 11.66 0.96 16.53
C ARG A 591 12.58 1.22 15.34
N GLN A 592 13.11 2.45 15.22
CA GLN A 592 14.08 2.80 14.18
C GLN A 592 15.51 2.39 14.56
N VAL A 593 15.73 1.95 15.81
CA VAL A 593 16.99 1.40 16.27
C VAL A 593 17.05 -0.08 15.90
N ASP A 594 17.95 -0.42 14.98
CA ASP A 594 18.09 -1.79 14.49
C ASP A 594 18.41 -2.77 15.64
N GLY A 595 17.69 -3.89 15.68
CA GLY A 595 17.79 -4.89 16.76
C GLY A 595 17.14 -4.50 18.10
N PHE A 596 16.63 -3.29 18.28
CA PHE A 596 15.95 -2.89 19.52
C PHE A 596 14.53 -3.48 19.58
N ARG A 597 14.18 -4.10 20.71
CA ARG A 597 12.93 -4.84 20.84
C ARG A 597 11.80 -3.99 21.40
N LYS A 598 10.56 -4.32 20.98
CA LYS A 598 9.36 -3.61 21.42
C LYS A 598 9.09 -3.73 22.91
N ASP A 599 9.33 -4.89 23.50
CA ASP A 599 9.17 -5.11 24.94
C ASP A 599 10.10 -4.24 25.78
N TRP A 600 11.34 -4.01 25.32
CA TRP A 600 12.27 -3.08 25.96
C TRP A 600 11.78 -1.63 25.91
N ALA A 601 11.28 -1.18 24.76
CA ALA A 601 10.70 0.15 24.62
C ALA A 601 9.51 0.35 25.57
N LEU A 602 8.61 -0.64 25.66
CA LEU A 602 7.45 -0.59 26.54
C LEU A 602 7.85 -0.57 28.02
N ALA A 603 8.83 -1.37 28.43
CA ALA A 603 9.36 -1.36 29.79
C ALA A 603 9.98 0.00 30.13
N MET A 604 10.72 0.61 29.20
CA MET A 604 11.30 1.93 29.36
C MET A 604 10.23 3.03 29.46
N THR A 605 9.22 3.02 28.59
CA THR A 605 8.11 3.98 28.65
C THR A 605 7.34 3.86 29.96
N ALA A 606 7.10 2.64 30.46
CA ALA A 606 6.43 2.42 31.75
C ALA A 606 7.28 2.94 32.92
N ALA A 607 8.58 2.61 32.95
CA ALA A 607 9.49 3.09 33.98
C ALA A 607 9.60 4.63 34.02
N ARG A 608 9.46 5.31 32.87
CA ARG A 608 9.50 6.77 32.75
C ARG A 608 8.31 7.47 33.43
N GLU A 609 7.23 6.77 33.76
CA GLU A 609 6.11 7.33 34.53
C GLU A 609 6.54 7.83 35.92
N ASP A 610 7.56 7.21 36.52
CA ASP A 610 8.16 7.63 37.80
C ASP A 610 9.08 8.87 37.68
N GLY A 611 9.22 9.44 36.48
CA GLY A 611 10.06 10.61 36.19
C GLY A 611 11.13 10.34 35.13
N PRO A 612 11.82 11.37 34.62
CA PRO A 612 12.88 11.21 33.63
C PRO A 612 14.04 10.38 34.20
N PHE A 613 14.70 9.61 33.35
CA PHE A 613 15.95 8.94 33.66
C PHE A 613 17.05 9.98 33.81
N VAL A 614 17.85 9.85 34.87
CA VAL A 614 18.97 10.76 35.17
C VAL A 614 20.33 10.16 34.86
N SER A 615 20.43 8.84 34.71
CA SER A 615 21.66 8.12 34.37
C SER A 615 21.39 6.79 33.67
N LEU A 616 22.44 6.19 33.11
CA LEU A 616 22.36 4.85 32.52
C LEU A 616 22.05 3.75 33.54
N ASP A 617 22.57 3.87 34.77
CA ASP A 617 22.26 2.94 35.85
C ASP A 617 20.79 3.03 36.28
N ASP A 618 20.27 4.26 36.38
CA ASP A 618 18.86 4.51 36.68
C ASP A 618 17.94 3.90 35.60
N LEU A 619 18.28 4.12 34.33
CA LEU A 619 17.60 3.50 33.19
C LEU A 619 17.65 1.96 33.25
N ARG A 620 18.84 1.39 33.47
CA ARG A 620 19.03 -0.07 33.56
C ARG A 620 18.20 -0.67 34.68
N ALA A 621 18.25 -0.06 35.87
CA ALA A 621 17.59 -0.57 37.06
C ALA A 621 16.07 -0.46 36.97
N ARG A 622 15.54 0.70 36.57
CA ARG A 622 14.08 0.95 36.53
C ARG A 622 13.41 0.24 35.35
N ALA A 623 14.01 0.26 34.17
CA ALA A 623 13.42 -0.35 32.98
C ALA A 623 13.82 -1.84 32.77
N GLY A 624 14.71 -2.38 33.62
CA GLY A 624 15.15 -3.78 33.55
C GLY A 624 15.85 -4.14 32.23
N LEU A 625 16.53 -3.18 31.60
CA LEU A 625 17.09 -3.35 30.27
C LEU A 625 18.38 -4.20 30.30
N PRO A 626 18.53 -5.20 29.41
CA PRO A 626 19.78 -5.95 29.30
C PRO A 626 20.89 -5.08 28.70
N ALA A 627 22.16 -5.43 28.95
CA ALA A 627 23.31 -4.69 28.44
C ALA A 627 23.28 -4.50 26.91
N ALA A 628 22.80 -5.50 26.17
CA ALA A 628 22.63 -5.41 24.72
C ALA A 628 21.67 -4.28 24.29
N ALA A 629 20.62 -4.02 25.07
CA ALA A 629 19.68 -2.92 24.79
C ALA A 629 20.35 -1.55 25.00
N LEU A 630 21.16 -1.42 26.06
CA LEU A 630 21.89 -0.19 26.37
C LEU A 630 22.98 0.11 25.33
N ASP A 631 23.69 -0.93 24.86
CA ASP A 631 24.65 -0.81 23.77
C ASP A 631 23.99 -0.28 22.48
N LEU A 632 22.77 -0.76 22.16
CA LEU A 632 22.01 -0.30 21.00
C LEU A 632 21.53 1.15 21.14
N LEU A 633 21.03 1.54 22.31
CA LEU A 633 20.61 2.93 22.59
C LEU A 633 21.79 3.90 22.47
N ALA A 634 22.95 3.53 23.03
CA ALA A 634 24.17 4.32 22.91
C ALA A 634 24.68 4.39 21.46
N ALA A 635 24.60 3.28 20.71
CA ALA A 635 25.01 3.25 19.31
C ALA A 635 24.12 4.11 18.40
N ALA A 636 22.87 4.32 18.80
CA ALA A 636 21.83 5.08 18.08
C ALA A 636 21.70 6.55 18.50
N ASP A 637 22.60 7.05 19.34
CA ASP A 637 22.59 8.43 19.87
C ASP A 637 21.31 8.74 20.67
N ALA A 638 20.79 7.75 21.40
CA ALA A 638 19.54 7.88 22.16
C ALA A 638 19.71 8.36 23.61
N LEU A 639 20.90 8.78 24.00
CA LEU A 639 21.26 9.12 25.39
C LEU A 639 21.55 10.62 25.59
N ASP A 640 21.17 11.46 24.63
CA ASP A 640 21.43 12.90 24.68
C ASP A 640 20.79 13.56 25.92
N SER A 641 19.59 13.14 26.32
CA SER A 641 18.95 13.63 27.55
C SER A 641 19.68 13.27 28.84
N LEU A 642 20.59 12.29 28.81
CA LEU A 642 21.48 11.93 29.92
C LEU A 642 22.83 12.68 29.85
N ALA A 643 22.97 13.64 28.93
CA ALA A 643 24.22 14.33 28.62
C ALA A 643 25.37 13.37 28.21
N LEU A 644 25.02 12.25 27.57
CA LEU A 644 25.97 11.24 27.09
C LEU A 644 26.02 11.25 25.56
N GLU A 645 27.05 11.89 25.01
CA GLU A 645 27.35 11.80 23.58
C GLU A 645 27.70 10.36 23.18
N ARG A 646 27.53 10.02 21.90
CA ARG A 646 27.70 8.66 21.33
C ARG A 646 28.84 7.83 21.92
N ARG A 647 30.06 8.37 21.87
CA ARG A 647 31.28 7.65 22.26
C ARG A 647 31.35 7.49 23.79
N PRO A 648 31.24 8.56 24.60
CA PRO A 648 31.08 8.43 26.05
C PRO A 648 29.96 7.46 26.47
N GLY A 649 28.79 7.55 25.84
CA GLY A 649 27.63 6.69 26.10
C GLY A 649 27.91 5.22 25.83
N LEU A 650 28.60 4.89 24.72
CA LEU A 650 29.01 3.51 24.41
C LEU A 650 29.98 2.94 25.44
N TRP A 651 30.93 3.74 25.92
CA TRP A 651 31.85 3.31 26.97
C TRP A 651 31.15 3.13 28.32
N ALA A 652 30.26 4.05 28.66
CA ALA A 652 29.45 3.95 29.88
C ALA A 652 28.55 2.72 29.84
N ALA A 653 27.83 2.46 28.74
CA ALA A 653 26.99 1.28 28.56
C ALA A 653 27.78 -0.03 28.67
N ARG A 654 28.99 -0.08 28.10
CA ARG A 654 29.88 -1.25 28.19
C ARG A 654 30.54 -1.43 29.55
N GLY A 655 30.68 -0.34 30.31
CA GLY A 655 31.22 -0.33 31.67
C GLY A 655 30.24 -0.83 32.72
N LEU A 656 28.94 -0.93 32.38
CA LEU A 656 27.93 -1.46 33.29
C LEU A 656 28.11 -2.96 33.53
N PRO A 657 27.83 -3.45 34.76
CA PRO A 657 27.86 -4.87 35.07
C PRO A 657 26.95 -5.65 34.13
N ARG A 658 27.52 -6.63 33.43
CA ARG A 658 26.79 -7.47 32.46
C ARG A 658 25.91 -8.54 33.11
N ALA A 659 26.10 -8.78 34.41
CA ALA A 659 25.30 -9.69 35.22
C ALA A 659 24.52 -8.91 36.28
N SER A 660 23.41 -9.48 36.75
CA SER A 660 22.80 -9.05 38.01
C SER A 660 23.85 -9.24 39.13
N PRO A 661 23.94 -8.31 40.10
CA PRO A 661 24.93 -8.40 41.16
C PRO A 661 24.85 -9.78 41.80
N ALA A 662 26.00 -10.45 41.95
CA ALA A 662 26.03 -11.79 42.50
C ALA A 662 25.30 -11.81 43.87
N PRO A 663 24.61 -12.91 44.24
CA PRO A 663 23.74 -12.96 45.43
C PRO A 663 24.40 -12.49 46.73
N LEU A 664 25.73 -12.65 46.82
CA LEU A 664 26.56 -12.19 47.93
C LEU A 664 26.65 -10.65 48.02
N PHE A 665 26.83 -9.95 46.90
CA PHE A 665 26.91 -8.50 46.85
C PHE A 665 25.55 -7.84 47.11
N ALA A 666 24.48 -8.45 46.58
CA ALA A 666 23.10 -8.03 46.86
C ALA A 666 22.74 -8.18 48.34
N ALA A 667 23.19 -9.26 49.01
CA ALA A 667 22.99 -9.47 50.44
C ALA A 667 23.81 -8.52 51.33
N MET A 668 24.90 -7.95 50.81
CA MET A 668 25.80 -7.03 51.54
C MET A 668 25.53 -5.55 51.24
N GLY A 669 24.60 -5.23 50.33
CA GLY A 669 24.32 -3.85 49.91
C GLY A 669 25.50 -3.20 49.17
N LEU A 670 26.36 -4.00 48.53
CA LEU A 670 27.55 -3.54 47.81
C LEU A 670 27.28 -3.55 46.30
N GLU A 671 27.60 -2.45 45.62
CA GLU A 671 27.60 -2.38 44.15
C GLU A 671 28.89 -3.00 43.58
N GLU A 672 28.76 -3.81 42.54
CA GLU A 672 29.86 -4.46 41.82
C GLU A 672 30.54 -3.47 40.88
N ALA A 673 31.12 -2.38 41.42
CA ALA A 673 31.80 -1.35 40.65
C ALA A 673 33.05 -0.83 41.39
N ASP A 674 34.17 -1.53 41.25
CA ASP A 674 35.48 -1.02 41.64
C ASP A 674 36.02 -0.06 40.56
N GLY A 675 35.70 1.23 40.71
CA GLY A 675 36.49 2.34 40.18
C GLY A 675 35.78 3.30 39.22
N PRO A 676 36.14 4.60 39.21
CA PRO A 676 35.64 5.56 38.23
C PRO A 676 36.01 5.11 36.80
N PRO A 677 35.12 5.31 35.82
CA PRO A 677 35.40 4.93 34.44
C PRO A 677 36.69 5.61 33.95
N PRO A 678 37.56 4.89 33.21
CA PRO A 678 38.80 5.47 32.72
C PRO A 678 38.51 6.70 31.84
N ALA A 679 39.24 7.80 32.08
CA ALA A 679 39.10 9.01 31.30
C ALA A 679 39.42 8.73 29.82
N LEU A 680 38.46 9.02 28.94
CA LEU A 680 38.62 8.79 27.51
C LEU A 680 39.67 9.77 26.95
N PRO A 681 40.61 9.31 26.10
CA PRO A 681 41.53 10.21 25.43
C PRO A 681 40.77 11.16 24.50
N ALA A 682 41.20 12.42 24.46
CA ALA A 682 40.60 13.45 23.62
C ALA A 682 40.57 13.01 22.13
N SER A 683 39.45 13.28 21.47
CA SER A 683 39.29 13.05 20.04
C SER A 683 40.37 13.81 19.25
N PRO A 684 41.11 13.20 18.31
CA PRO A 684 41.79 13.99 17.31
C PRO A 684 40.70 14.73 16.51
N LEU A 685 40.70 16.06 16.60
CA LEU A 685 39.86 16.91 15.76
C LEU A 685 40.19 16.57 14.30
N SER A 686 39.19 16.16 13.53
CA SER A 686 39.30 16.16 12.07
C SER A 686 39.44 17.62 11.64
N ALA A 687 40.62 17.98 11.14
CA ALA A 687 40.82 19.19 10.35
C ALA A 687 40.03 19.09 9.02
#